data_AF-A0A4P9WIP2-F1
#
_entry.id   AF-A0A4P9WIP2-F1
#
_cell.length_a   1.000
_cell.length_b   1.000
_cell.length_c   1.000
_cell.angle_alpha   90.00
_cell.angle_beta   90.00
_cell.angle_gamma   90.00
#
_symmetry.space_group_name_H-M   'P 1'
#
loop_
_entity.id
_entity.type
_entity.pdbx_description
1 polymer ?
#
loop_
_entity_poly.entity_id
_entity_poly.type
_entity_poly.pdbx_seq_one_letter_code
_entity_poly.pdbx_strand_id
1 'polypeptide(L)'
;MGVPKVRKREGAWYCVQSRWKHGLWPLGFTLVIVSQFFRWISERYPLCSQLIQENRIPEFDNLYLDMNGIIHNCSHPNDNDVHFRMTEDQIFLAIFTYIDHLFAKIKPQRLFFLAVDGVAPRAKMNQQRARRFRTAKDAVEAQKQALRRGEELPKEPPFDSNCITPGTPFMTRLQEQLKYFINKKVTEDKSWQGIEIILSGHEVPGEGEHKIMEYLRLAKSQPDYPPNLRHCLYGLDADLIMLGLLSHEPHFALLREEVTFGRTKKKAPGANTDAQNFYLMHLSLFREYLDLEFSPLKDVISFNYDLERIIDDFILMSYFVGNDFLPNLPSLHINEGALALMFKVYKQVVVETGGYLNDAGELNLARCEAMLRELAKQEREVFEIERGDVKWLKGKRPGPSSAKPAKNVQQKSQTVISTNQKTLYERIKNFVLMRSEGGRLTFPTSLPARDRSFIISVAEDLGLQHSIDALSGKKHHIILEWDDDDDESDEESNDARQRVLKKYDRAEVVDEAEIAANLKAEEEKKLDEAFLVWRKTYYKEKLEFDFDQGPDLEKLVFSYVEGLQWVLYYYYIGVPSWEWFYPYHYAPKITDLVNLDRFNFKNHFDIGRPFLPFEQLMGVLPAASSTHIPEAFRGLMTDPGSPILDFYPVDFECDMNGKKAEWEAVIKIPFIDEKRLLKALEARANQLTKEERSRNRHGNSFSFMFDPATPHLYKSVLPEVFPSITQCLCTMKVSHLPLKGKGGFKKGLCDGALLGARSLPGFPSLHTVPHTATLGFHGVNVFMAESKNESMVVTISNRFDGKTAEEIAKSKVGQRIYIGWPFLIEAFVTSLTDEYFRYEVREGGAGRIDVVKHPHSNEGQDRFYRTIDRVDAYYSKRCGTLLGPIEFTLQVRVLKGMKLQEDGSLAKDFGPDDQDQDVALQTVIDSLEMDDPRYKEKPPPPVEEEFPLNSHVFFLGYQKYGSEGEVTGYDENNVHIRLLVNAAQTPLETATRSLAREAEREERYSPSWAVAKQTGISSMALSKVASNLHVISKKGDQRFNVGLCLKFDGKKRKVLGYSRKSETGWEYSGKAADLISRFQARFPEFVAGLERRNRNDFYEDTDFYPPEVAAERMAEIKEWLKAEGIRDLEKVSLDTRALTKEYVRRVEETVDQTLVEFGATKGRPMVVKNVPRQSVLKPAHSKHRLSGQVFDLGDRVVHVLDVGTAPLGAKGTVVGIEGSFCDIVFDVPFMGGNTLEDR
;
A
#
# COMPACT_ATOMS: atom_id res chain seq x y z
N MET A 1 25.21 47.62 11.80
CA MET A 1 26.61 47.78 11.36
C MET A 1 27.18 46.39 11.10
N GLY A 2 27.81 46.18 9.93
CA GLY A 2 28.66 45.01 9.67
C GLY A 2 28.01 43.84 8.93
N VAL A 3 27.87 43.95 7.60
CA VAL A 3 27.78 42.81 6.68
C VAL A 3 29.09 42.01 6.75
N PRO A 4 29.06 40.66 6.70
CA PRO A 4 29.88 40.01 5.67
C PRO A 4 29.30 38.74 5.03
N LYS A 5 29.26 38.79 3.69
CA LYS A 5 29.79 37.83 2.70
C LYS A 5 29.36 36.34 2.73
N VAL A 6 28.51 36.06 1.75
CA VAL A 6 28.47 34.92 0.83
C VAL A 6 29.80 34.14 0.72
N ARG A 7 29.73 32.82 0.95
CA ARG A 7 30.63 31.82 0.36
C ARG A 7 29.81 30.66 -0.19
N LYS A 8 29.71 30.59 -1.53
CA LYS A 8 29.37 29.36 -2.27
C LYS A 8 30.42 28.29 -1.96
N ARG A 9 29.99 27.09 -1.60
CA ARG A 9 30.76 25.85 -1.71
C ARG A 9 29.95 24.87 -2.53
N GLU A 10 30.28 24.80 -3.81
CA GLU A 10 30.11 23.61 -4.63
C GLU A 10 31.12 22.55 -4.16
N GLY A 11 30.69 21.30 -4.03
CA GLY A 11 31.60 20.18 -3.81
C GLY A 11 30.97 18.99 -3.06
N ALA A 12 30.95 17.84 -3.73
CA ALA A 12 30.70 16.48 -3.22
C ALA A 12 29.25 16.02 -3.06
N TRP A 13 28.55 15.86 -4.19
CA TRP A 13 27.59 14.77 -4.33
C TRP A 13 28.32 13.58 -4.97
N TYR A 14 28.60 12.53 -4.21
CA TYR A 14 28.56 11.12 -4.66
C TYR A 14 28.95 10.16 -3.52
N CYS A 15 28.21 9.05 -3.47
CA CYS A 15 28.47 7.81 -2.74
C CYS A 15 28.25 7.82 -1.21
N VAL A 16 26.98 7.68 -0.82
CA VAL A 16 26.64 6.95 0.42
C VAL A 16 25.88 5.70 0.02
N GLN A 17 26.62 4.59 -0.07
CA GLN A 17 26.07 3.24 0.03
C GLN A 17 25.35 3.13 1.39
N SER A 18 24.03 3.30 1.39
CA SER A 18 23.22 3.00 2.55
C SER A 18 22.89 1.52 2.54
N ARG A 19 23.39 0.79 3.56
CA ARG A 19 22.97 -0.57 3.88
C ARG A 19 21.50 -0.57 4.30
N TRP A 20 20.60 -0.88 3.38
CA TRP A 20 19.19 -1.16 3.67
C TRP A 20 19.05 -2.65 3.94
N LYS A 21 18.89 -3.03 5.22
CA LYS A 21 18.52 -4.39 5.61
C LYS A 21 17.00 -4.53 5.64
N HIS A 22 16.54 -5.65 5.08
CA HIS A 22 15.19 -6.03 4.67
C HIS A 22 14.13 -6.11 5.77
N GLY A 23 12.87 -6.04 5.32
CA GLY A 23 11.66 -6.31 6.10
C GLY A 23 10.39 -6.09 5.27
N LEU A 24 10.23 -6.81 4.15
CA LEU A 24 8.98 -6.91 3.40
C LEU A 24 8.77 -8.36 2.94
N TRP A 25 7.51 -8.77 2.99
CA TRP A 25 6.88 -10.09 2.90
C TRP A 25 7.24 -10.93 1.65
N PRO A 26 7.28 -12.27 1.72
CA PRO A 26 7.66 -13.13 0.59
C PRO A 26 6.45 -13.47 -0.31
N LEU A 27 5.88 -12.43 -0.92
CA LEU A 27 5.04 -12.52 -2.12
C LEU A 27 5.76 -11.75 -3.23
N GLY A 28 6.90 -12.30 -3.65
CA GLY A 28 8.06 -11.56 -4.17
C GLY A 28 7.96 -10.87 -5.53
N PHE A 29 6.96 -11.11 -6.38
CA PHE A 29 6.95 -10.44 -7.70
C PHE A 29 5.86 -9.38 -7.83
N THR A 30 4.65 -9.70 -7.36
CA THR A 30 3.48 -8.82 -7.49
C THR A 30 3.54 -7.69 -6.43
N LEU A 31 3.83 -7.98 -5.16
CA LEU A 31 3.66 -7.03 -4.05
C LEU A 31 4.53 -5.75 -4.13
N VAL A 32 5.65 -5.76 -4.85
CA VAL A 32 6.56 -4.59 -4.96
C VAL A 32 6.24 -3.70 -6.16
N ILE A 33 5.88 -4.25 -7.32
CA ILE A 33 5.25 -3.46 -8.39
C ILE A 33 3.97 -2.83 -7.84
N VAL A 34 3.18 -3.60 -7.10
CA VAL A 34 1.93 -3.17 -6.46
C VAL A 34 2.11 -2.03 -5.46
N SER A 35 3.06 -2.15 -4.52
CA SER A 35 3.30 -1.12 -3.50
C SER A 35 3.96 0.13 -4.07
N GLN A 36 4.83 0.00 -5.08
CA GLN A 36 5.43 1.14 -5.77
C GLN A 36 4.42 1.85 -6.68
N PHE A 37 3.58 1.11 -7.40
CA PHE A 37 2.53 1.66 -8.25
C PHE A 37 1.50 2.43 -7.43
N PHE A 38 0.96 1.81 -6.37
CA PHE A 38 0.03 2.47 -5.45
C PHE A 38 0.64 3.74 -4.84
N ARG A 39 1.92 3.67 -4.43
CA ARG A 39 2.65 4.82 -3.91
C ARG A 39 2.78 5.93 -4.96
N TRP A 40 3.19 5.59 -6.17
CA TRP A 40 3.37 6.54 -7.27
C TRP A 40 2.06 7.23 -7.63
N ILE A 41 0.95 6.48 -7.76
CA ILE A 41 -0.39 7.04 -7.98
C ILE A 41 -0.77 7.96 -6.83
N SER A 42 -0.59 7.51 -5.58
CA SER A 42 -1.02 8.29 -4.42
C SER A 42 -0.21 9.58 -4.27
N GLU A 43 1.07 9.59 -4.64
CA GLU A 43 1.89 10.81 -4.66
C GLU A 43 1.57 11.71 -5.88
N ARG A 44 1.22 11.13 -7.04
CA ARG A 44 0.85 11.90 -8.24
C ARG A 44 -0.55 12.50 -8.15
N TYR A 45 -1.48 11.79 -7.52
CA TYR A 45 -2.90 12.08 -7.37
C TYR A 45 -3.31 11.98 -5.89
N PRO A 46 -2.99 13.00 -5.06
CA PRO A 46 -3.03 12.89 -3.60
C PRO A 46 -4.41 12.68 -2.97
N LEU A 47 -5.48 13.09 -3.66
CA LEU A 47 -6.85 13.00 -3.15
C LEU A 47 -7.52 11.64 -3.43
N CYS A 48 -6.87 10.69 -4.12
CA CYS A 48 -7.53 9.42 -4.45
C CYS A 48 -7.80 8.51 -3.25
N SER A 49 -7.12 8.69 -2.11
CA SER A 49 -7.23 7.80 -0.94
C SER A 49 -7.78 8.52 0.29
N GLN A 50 -8.82 7.95 0.90
CA GLN A 50 -9.47 8.44 2.11
C GLN A 50 -9.22 7.48 3.27
N LEU A 51 -8.77 7.97 4.42
CA LEU A 51 -8.72 7.18 5.65
C LEU A 51 -10.15 6.86 6.10
N ILE A 52 -10.43 5.59 6.41
CA ILE A 52 -11.72 5.19 6.96
C ILE A 52 -11.85 5.72 8.39
N GLN A 53 -12.94 6.45 8.61
CA GLN A 53 -13.40 6.89 9.91
C GLN A 53 -14.88 6.55 10.05
N GLU A 54 -15.33 6.28 11.26
CA GLU A 54 -16.74 6.04 11.53
C GLU A 54 -17.58 7.23 11.04
N ASN A 55 -18.67 6.93 10.32
CA ASN A 55 -19.61 7.89 9.70
C ASN A 55 -19.09 8.67 8.48
N ARG A 56 -17.89 8.37 7.94
CA ARG A 56 -17.36 9.03 6.72
C ARG A 56 -17.26 8.12 5.49
N ILE A 57 -17.73 6.89 5.61
CA ILE A 57 -17.70 5.88 4.54
C ILE A 57 -18.98 6.02 3.70
N PRO A 58 -18.93 6.04 2.36
CA PRO A 58 -20.13 5.91 1.53
C PRO A 58 -20.84 4.58 1.78
N GLU A 59 -22.14 4.53 1.50
CA GLU A 59 -22.81 3.22 1.40
C GLU A 59 -22.35 2.49 0.15
N PHE A 60 -22.27 1.16 0.25
CA PHE A 60 -21.95 0.30 -0.87
C PHE A 60 -23.08 -0.70 -1.12
N ASP A 61 -23.38 -0.95 -2.38
CA ASP A 61 -24.34 -1.97 -2.77
C ASP A 61 -23.67 -3.35 -2.75
N ASN A 62 -22.44 -3.43 -3.28
CA ASN A 62 -21.73 -4.68 -3.48
C ASN A 62 -20.35 -4.62 -2.82
N LEU A 63 -20.02 -5.63 -2.01
CA LEU A 63 -18.69 -5.86 -1.46
C LEU A 63 -18.10 -7.15 -2.03
N TYR A 64 -16.89 -7.07 -2.56
CA TYR A 64 -16.13 -8.18 -3.10
C TYR A 64 -14.86 -8.39 -2.28
N LEU A 65 -14.61 -9.62 -1.84
CA LEU A 65 -13.38 -9.99 -1.14
C LEU A 65 -12.55 -10.94 -1.99
N ASP A 66 -11.33 -10.53 -2.33
CA ASP A 66 -10.28 -11.48 -2.67
C ASP A 66 -9.68 -12.06 -1.38
N MET A 67 -9.95 -13.35 -1.15
CA MET A 67 -9.64 -14.03 0.09
C MET A 67 -8.16 -14.41 0.21
N ASN A 68 -7.40 -14.45 -0.89
CA ASN A 68 -6.06 -15.03 -0.86
C ASN A 68 -5.10 -14.24 0.03
N GLY A 69 -5.14 -12.90 -0.03
CA GLY A 69 -4.39 -12.03 0.89
C GLY A 69 -4.78 -12.24 2.37
N ILE A 70 -6.07 -12.45 2.64
CA ILE A 70 -6.59 -12.71 4.01
C ILE A 70 -6.05 -14.04 4.53
N ILE A 71 -6.13 -15.10 3.73
CA ILE A 71 -5.68 -16.45 4.14
C ILE A 71 -4.18 -16.44 4.46
N HIS A 72 -3.36 -15.74 3.67
CA HIS A 72 -1.93 -15.58 3.94
C HIS A 72 -1.68 -14.82 5.25
N ASN A 73 -2.27 -13.63 5.40
CA ASN A 73 -2.10 -12.78 6.59
C ASN A 73 -2.55 -13.48 7.88
N CYS A 74 -3.66 -14.22 7.82
CA CYS A 74 -4.22 -14.93 8.96
C CYS A 74 -3.53 -16.25 9.27
N SER A 75 -2.66 -16.79 8.41
CA SER A 75 -2.00 -18.10 8.66
C SER A 75 -0.53 -17.99 9.02
N HIS A 76 0.20 -17.00 8.50
CA HIS A 76 1.62 -16.79 8.78
C HIS A 76 1.97 -15.30 8.68
N PRO A 77 1.64 -14.50 9.71
CA PRO A 77 1.87 -13.05 9.70
C PRO A 77 3.36 -12.66 9.73
N ASN A 78 4.30 -13.60 9.79
CA ASN A 78 5.73 -13.32 9.65
C ASN A 78 6.51 -14.56 9.19
N ASP A 79 6.69 -14.73 7.89
CA ASP A 79 7.43 -15.87 7.30
C ASP A 79 8.89 -16.01 7.78
N ASN A 80 9.49 -14.94 8.29
CA ASN A 80 10.85 -14.97 8.81
C ASN A 80 10.95 -15.51 10.24
N ASP A 81 9.81 -15.73 10.90
CA ASP A 81 9.78 -16.27 12.26
C ASP A 81 9.70 -17.80 12.24
N VAL A 82 10.87 -18.43 12.27
CA VAL A 82 11.01 -19.89 12.33
C VAL A 82 10.38 -20.52 13.57
N HIS A 83 10.06 -19.73 14.60
CA HIS A 83 9.44 -20.18 15.86
C HIS A 83 7.92 -20.10 15.86
N PHE A 84 7.30 -19.39 14.91
CA PHE A 84 5.85 -19.19 14.88
C PHE A 84 5.10 -20.50 14.62
N ARG A 85 4.09 -20.81 15.44
CA ARG A 85 3.21 -21.97 15.30
C ARG A 85 1.76 -21.54 15.55
N MET A 86 0.85 -22.07 14.73
CA MET A 86 -0.58 -21.83 14.84
C MET A 86 -1.33 -23.03 14.28
N THR A 87 -2.40 -23.45 14.96
CA THR A 87 -3.22 -24.59 14.54
C THR A 87 -4.23 -24.17 13.47
N GLU A 88 -4.77 -25.11 12.70
CA GLU A 88 -5.72 -24.79 11.61
C GLU A 88 -7.00 -24.13 12.13
N ASP A 89 -7.52 -24.55 13.28
CA ASP A 89 -8.68 -23.94 13.93
C ASP A 89 -8.44 -22.47 14.31
N GLN A 90 -7.25 -22.14 14.82
CA GLN A 90 -6.84 -20.76 15.08
C GLN A 90 -6.74 -19.94 13.79
N ILE A 91 -6.21 -20.54 12.71
CA ILE A 91 -6.17 -19.91 11.38
C ILE A 91 -7.60 -19.61 10.88
N PHE A 92 -8.52 -20.57 10.99
CA PHE A 92 -9.90 -20.39 10.54
C PHE A 92 -10.64 -19.31 11.33
N LEU A 93 -10.49 -19.28 12.66
CA LEU A 93 -11.05 -18.23 13.52
C LEU A 93 -10.50 -16.85 13.17
N ALA A 94 -9.20 -16.74 12.90
CA ALA A 94 -8.60 -15.48 12.46
C ALA A 94 -9.18 -15.01 11.11
N ILE A 95 -9.36 -15.93 10.16
CA ILE A 95 -9.98 -15.63 8.85
C ILE A 95 -11.43 -15.14 9.05
N PHE A 96 -12.24 -15.84 9.85
CA PHE A 96 -13.63 -15.47 10.12
C PHE A 96 -13.75 -14.09 10.74
N THR A 97 -12.92 -13.83 11.75
CA THR A 97 -12.87 -12.52 12.43
C THR A 97 -12.52 -11.41 11.44
N TYR A 98 -11.58 -11.67 10.54
CA TYR A 98 -11.16 -10.69 9.53
C TYR A 98 -12.27 -10.41 8.50
N ILE A 99 -12.94 -11.46 7.99
CA ILE A 99 -14.08 -11.30 7.07
C ILE A 99 -15.19 -10.47 7.72
N ASP A 100 -15.55 -10.82 8.95
CA ASP A 100 -16.61 -10.13 9.71
C ASP A 100 -16.26 -8.66 9.97
N HIS A 101 -14.98 -8.38 10.28
CA HIS A 101 -14.48 -7.03 10.46
C HIS A 101 -14.60 -6.19 9.18
N LEU A 102 -14.24 -6.73 8.02
CA LEU A 102 -14.41 -6.03 6.73
C LEU A 102 -15.89 -5.81 6.40
N PHE A 103 -16.73 -6.83 6.61
CA PHE A 103 -18.17 -6.75 6.40
C PHE A 103 -18.80 -5.65 7.27
N ALA A 104 -18.49 -5.64 8.56
CA ALA A 104 -19.00 -4.66 9.51
C ALA A 104 -18.55 -3.22 9.22
N LYS A 105 -17.41 -3.02 8.56
CA LYS A 105 -16.97 -1.68 8.12
C LYS A 105 -17.73 -1.18 6.89
N ILE A 106 -17.91 -2.04 5.88
CA ILE A 106 -18.47 -1.63 4.59
C ILE A 106 -20.00 -1.71 4.54
N LYS A 107 -20.61 -2.72 5.18
CA LYS A 107 -22.06 -2.93 5.26
C LYS A 107 -22.73 -2.94 3.87
N PRO A 108 -22.41 -3.93 3.00
CA PRO A 108 -23.01 -4.01 1.68
C PRO A 108 -24.54 -4.12 1.76
N GLN A 109 -25.25 -3.48 0.82
CA GLN A 109 -26.73 -3.42 0.81
C GLN A 109 -27.40 -4.43 -0.13
N ARG A 110 -26.65 -5.08 -1.04
CA ARG A 110 -27.19 -5.99 -2.05
C ARG A 110 -26.41 -7.29 -2.18
N LEU A 111 -25.10 -7.21 -2.39
CA LEU A 111 -24.26 -8.38 -2.66
C LEU A 111 -23.02 -8.42 -1.77
N PHE A 112 -22.71 -9.60 -1.26
CA PHE A 112 -21.43 -9.91 -0.64
C PHE A 112 -20.78 -11.13 -1.30
N PHE A 113 -19.70 -10.90 -2.05
CA PHE A 113 -19.05 -11.92 -2.85
C PHE A 113 -17.66 -12.25 -2.29
N LEU A 114 -17.43 -13.50 -1.90
CA LEU A 114 -16.15 -13.99 -1.43
C LEU A 114 -15.53 -14.89 -2.48
N ALA A 115 -14.33 -14.57 -2.93
CA ALA A 115 -13.62 -15.33 -3.95
C ALA A 115 -12.30 -15.88 -3.40
N VAL A 116 -12.09 -17.19 -3.54
CA VAL A 116 -10.84 -17.87 -3.19
C VAL A 116 -10.19 -18.36 -4.50
N ASP A 117 -8.87 -18.25 -4.63
CA ASP A 117 -8.19 -18.74 -5.83
C ASP A 117 -8.48 -20.22 -6.06
N GLY A 118 -8.87 -20.54 -7.28
CA GLY A 118 -8.95 -21.89 -7.81
C GLY A 118 -7.76 -22.22 -8.70
N VAL A 119 -7.93 -23.23 -9.55
CA VAL A 119 -6.91 -23.58 -10.55
C VAL A 119 -6.72 -22.40 -11.49
N ALA A 120 -5.49 -21.92 -11.63
CA ALA A 120 -5.13 -20.78 -12.46
C ALA A 120 -4.82 -21.23 -13.91
N PRO A 121 -4.93 -20.33 -14.91
CA PRO A 121 -4.44 -20.57 -16.25
C PRO A 121 -2.93 -20.85 -16.28
N ARG A 122 -2.47 -21.63 -17.27
CA ARG A 122 -1.05 -21.99 -17.40
C ARG A 122 -0.12 -20.78 -17.52
N ALA A 123 -0.61 -19.67 -18.09
CA ALA A 123 0.08 -18.38 -18.12
C ALA A 123 0.54 -17.92 -16.73
N LYS A 124 -0.27 -18.10 -15.68
CA LYS A 124 0.10 -17.73 -14.30
C LYS A 124 0.84 -18.84 -13.55
N MET A 125 0.67 -20.10 -13.96
CA MET A 125 1.26 -21.24 -13.25
C MET A 125 2.79 -21.14 -13.11
N ASN A 126 3.50 -20.61 -14.11
CA ASN A 126 4.95 -20.47 -14.04
C ASN A 126 5.38 -19.46 -12.95
N GLN A 127 4.65 -18.35 -12.84
CA GLN A 127 4.88 -17.36 -11.79
C GLN A 127 4.58 -17.95 -10.41
N GLN A 128 3.45 -18.66 -10.27
CA GLN A 128 3.09 -19.33 -9.02
C GLN A 128 4.16 -20.34 -8.63
N ARG A 129 4.61 -21.18 -9.57
CA ARG A 129 5.66 -22.17 -9.35
C ARG A 129 6.97 -21.54 -8.90
N ALA A 130 7.44 -20.50 -9.59
CA ALA A 130 8.64 -19.76 -9.20
C ALA A 130 8.55 -19.26 -7.74
N ARG A 131 7.40 -18.67 -7.36
CA ARG A 131 7.12 -18.27 -5.97
C ARG A 131 7.19 -19.44 -4.99
N ARG A 132 6.51 -20.57 -5.26
CA ARG A 132 6.48 -21.72 -4.34
C ARG A 132 7.86 -22.34 -4.13
N PHE A 133 8.67 -22.44 -5.19
CA PHE A 133 10.07 -22.89 -5.11
C PHE A 133 10.92 -21.95 -4.27
N ARG A 134 10.73 -20.63 -4.42
CA ARG A 134 11.46 -19.64 -3.62
C ARG A 134 11.09 -19.70 -2.15
N THR A 135 9.80 -19.70 -1.83
CA THR A 135 9.31 -19.79 -0.44
C THR A 135 9.89 -21.03 0.25
N ALA A 136 9.89 -22.18 -0.42
CA ALA A 136 10.47 -23.41 0.13
C ALA A 136 11.98 -23.29 0.38
N LYS A 137 12.73 -22.69 -0.56
CA LYS A 137 14.17 -22.46 -0.40
C LYS A 137 14.47 -21.50 0.75
N ASP A 138 13.76 -20.38 0.83
CA ASP A 138 13.93 -19.36 1.86
C ASP A 138 13.60 -19.93 3.26
N ALA A 139 12.53 -20.74 3.38
CA ALA A 139 12.18 -21.41 4.64
C ALA A 139 13.29 -22.36 5.13
N VAL A 140 13.84 -23.18 4.23
CA VAL A 140 14.95 -24.09 4.53
C VAL A 140 16.22 -23.32 4.92
N GLU A 141 16.53 -22.23 4.22
CA GLU A 141 17.68 -21.38 4.53
C GLU A 141 17.51 -20.66 5.88
N ALA A 142 16.33 -20.11 6.17
CA ALA A 142 16.02 -19.47 7.45
C ALA A 142 16.17 -20.45 8.63
N GLN A 143 15.68 -21.68 8.46
CA GLN A 143 15.83 -22.73 9.47
C GLN A 143 17.30 -23.10 9.71
N LYS A 144 18.08 -23.29 8.63
CA LYS A 144 19.53 -23.55 8.71
C LYS A 144 20.28 -22.39 9.40
N GLN A 145 19.90 -21.15 9.12
CA GLN A 145 20.49 -19.97 9.77
C GLN A 145 20.16 -19.92 11.27
N ALA A 146 18.93 -20.22 11.68
CA ALA A 146 18.55 -20.27 13.08
C ALA A 146 19.33 -21.35 13.85
N LEU A 147 19.46 -22.55 13.28
CA LEU A 147 20.28 -23.63 13.85
C LEU A 147 21.76 -23.23 13.97
N ARG A 148 22.32 -22.55 12.96
CA ARG A 148 23.70 -22.02 13.02
C ARG A 148 23.89 -20.95 14.10
N ARG A 149 22.82 -20.22 14.45
CA ARG A 149 22.82 -19.24 15.56
C ARG A 149 22.65 -19.89 16.94
N GLY A 150 22.54 -21.23 17.01
CA GLY A 150 22.34 -21.96 18.26
C GLY A 150 20.93 -21.84 18.83
N GLU A 151 19.93 -21.50 18.01
CA GLU A 151 18.54 -21.41 18.44
C GLU A 151 17.91 -22.82 18.53
N GLU A 152 17.26 -23.12 19.64
CA GLU A 152 16.41 -24.32 19.76
C GLU A 152 15.08 -24.09 19.05
N LEU A 153 14.80 -24.92 18.03
CA LEU A 153 13.55 -24.83 17.28
C LEU A 153 12.44 -25.63 17.98
N PRO A 154 11.16 -25.19 17.86
CA PRO A 154 10.02 -25.96 18.35
C PRO A 154 9.99 -27.38 17.74
N LYS A 155 9.51 -28.36 18.51
CA LYS A 155 9.39 -29.76 18.06
C LYS A 155 8.36 -29.92 16.93
N GLU A 156 7.34 -29.08 16.91
CA GLU A 156 6.30 -29.08 15.89
C GLU A 156 6.82 -28.45 14.59
N PRO A 157 6.44 -28.99 13.41
CA PRO A 157 6.83 -28.39 12.14
C PRO A 157 6.18 -27.02 11.95
N PRO A 158 6.86 -26.06 11.29
CA PRO A 158 6.25 -24.79 10.91
C PRO A 158 5.10 -25.01 9.91
N PHE A 159 4.17 -24.06 9.85
CA PHE A 159 3.12 -24.04 8.84
C PHE A 159 3.74 -23.82 7.45
N ASP A 160 3.51 -24.75 6.50
CA ASP A 160 3.95 -24.59 5.12
C ASP A 160 2.90 -23.80 4.32
N SER A 161 3.21 -22.54 4.01
CA SER A 161 2.31 -21.64 3.27
C SER A 161 2.03 -22.08 1.84
N ASN A 162 2.81 -23.02 1.28
CA ASN A 162 2.51 -23.62 -0.02
C ASN A 162 1.22 -24.47 0.00
N CYS A 163 0.71 -24.83 1.19
CA CYS A 163 -0.57 -25.50 1.32
C CYS A 163 -1.77 -24.63 0.90
N ILE A 164 -1.58 -23.32 0.76
CA ILE A 164 -2.57 -22.36 0.21
C ILE A 164 -2.53 -22.45 -1.32
N THR A 165 -2.91 -23.62 -1.82
CA THR A 165 -3.01 -23.96 -3.24
C THR A 165 -4.23 -24.87 -3.42
N PRO A 166 -5.05 -24.69 -4.47
CA PRO A 166 -6.21 -25.55 -4.71
C PRO A 166 -5.84 -27.03 -4.76
N GLY A 167 -6.71 -27.88 -4.20
CA GLY A 167 -6.53 -29.33 -4.18
C GLY A 167 -5.74 -29.86 -2.98
N THR A 168 -5.19 -29.01 -2.12
CA THR A 168 -4.59 -29.44 -0.87
C THR A 168 -5.67 -29.82 0.16
N PRO A 169 -5.35 -30.68 1.15
CA PRO A 169 -6.27 -30.97 2.25
C PRO A 169 -6.70 -29.72 3.03
N PHE A 170 -5.77 -28.78 3.23
CA PHE A 170 -6.01 -27.52 3.94
C PHE A 170 -7.11 -26.70 3.27
N MET A 171 -7.01 -26.47 1.95
CA MET A 171 -8.00 -25.67 1.21
C MET A 171 -9.40 -26.31 1.21
N THR A 172 -9.48 -27.65 1.17
CA THR A 172 -10.76 -28.36 1.27
C THR A 172 -11.41 -28.18 2.64
N ARG A 173 -10.62 -28.26 3.73
CA ARG A 173 -11.15 -27.98 5.07
C ARG A 173 -11.57 -26.52 5.22
N LEU A 174 -10.75 -25.58 4.75
CA LEU A 174 -11.06 -24.16 4.75
C LEU A 174 -12.39 -23.87 4.03
N GLN A 175 -12.62 -24.48 2.86
CA GLN A 175 -13.87 -24.33 2.10
C GLN A 175 -15.10 -24.75 2.92
N GLU A 176 -15.04 -25.89 3.60
CA GLU A 176 -16.13 -26.36 4.46
C GLU A 176 -16.35 -25.45 5.69
N GLN A 177 -15.25 -24.95 6.26
CA GLN A 177 -15.31 -24.00 7.37
C GLN A 177 -15.91 -22.65 6.95
N LEU A 178 -15.58 -22.13 5.77
CA LEU A 178 -16.21 -20.92 5.21
C LEU A 178 -17.71 -21.10 4.99
N LYS A 179 -18.15 -22.25 4.45
CA LYS A 179 -19.58 -22.57 4.31
C LYS A 179 -20.28 -22.56 5.67
N TYR A 180 -19.68 -23.18 6.68
CA TYR A 180 -20.22 -23.18 8.04
C TYR A 180 -20.32 -21.76 8.63
N PHE A 181 -19.26 -20.96 8.51
CA PHE A 181 -19.23 -19.57 8.97
C PHE A 181 -20.35 -18.72 8.37
N ILE A 182 -20.54 -18.78 7.05
CA ILE A 182 -21.58 -18.00 6.37
C ILE A 182 -22.97 -18.46 6.81
N ASN A 183 -23.23 -19.78 6.91
CA ASN A 183 -24.52 -20.29 7.40
C ASN A 183 -24.83 -19.78 8.81
N LYS A 184 -23.82 -19.76 9.69
CA LYS A 184 -23.96 -19.25 11.05
C LYS A 184 -24.23 -17.75 11.05
N LYS A 185 -23.47 -16.97 10.28
CA LYS A 185 -23.64 -15.51 10.18
C LYS A 185 -25.00 -15.10 9.63
N VAL A 186 -25.46 -15.73 8.55
CA VAL A 186 -26.80 -15.47 8.00
C VAL A 186 -27.91 -15.83 9.02
N THR A 187 -27.70 -16.89 9.80
CA THR A 187 -28.66 -17.32 10.82
C THR A 187 -28.73 -16.36 12.01
N GLU A 188 -27.58 -15.88 12.49
CA GLU A 188 -27.47 -15.18 13.79
C GLU A 188 -27.29 -13.66 13.69
N ASP A 189 -26.77 -13.13 12.57
CA ASP A 189 -26.47 -11.71 12.37
C ASP A 189 -27.40 -11.09 11.33
N LYS A 190 -28.23 -10.13 11.76
CA LYS A 190 -29.20 -9.47 10.90
C LYS A 190 -28.59 -8.65 9.78
N SER A 191 -27.36 -8.17 9.95
CA SER A 191 -26.67 -7.41 8.90
C SER A 191 -26.29 -8.28 7.70
N TRP A 192 -26.22 -9.60 7.88
CA TRP A 192 -26.00 -10.59 6.82
C TRP A 192 -27.32 -11.09 6.19
N GLN A 193 -28.46 -10.63 6.70
CA GLN A 193 -29.79 -10.99 6.19
C GLN A 193 -30.26 -9.96 5.16
N GLY A 194 -31.03 -10.40 4.17
CA GLY A 194 -31.61 -9.51 3.14
C GLY A 194 -30.65 -9.11 2.01
N ILE A 195 -29.43 -9.65 2.00
CA ILE A 195 -28.46 -9.52 0.91
C ILE A 195 -28.17 -10.89 0.27
N GLU A 196 -27.73 -10.88 -0.98
CA GLU A 196 -27.20 -12.08 -1.63
C GLU A 196 -25.74 -12.28 -1.21
N ILE A 197 -25.41 -13.47 -0.70
CA ILE A 197 -24.02 -13.82 -0.34
C ILE A 197 -23.56 -14.94 -1.25
N ILE A 198 -22.42 -14.76 -1.93
CA ILE A 198 -21.84 -15.75 -2.85
C ILE A 198 -20.45 -16.15 -2.38
N LEU A 199 -20.22 -17.45 -2.20
CA LEU A 199 -18.89 -18.03 -2.00
C LEU A 199 -18.44 -18.74 -3.28
N SER A 200 -17.43 -18.18 -3.93
CA SER A 200 -16.73 -18.79 -5.07
C SER A 200 -15.39 -19.35 -4.61
N GLY A 201 -15.43 -20.57 -4.06
CA GLY A 201 -14.28 -21.23 -3.42
C GLY A 201 -13.18 -21.72 -4.37
N HIS A 202 -12.19 -22.40 -3.79
CA HIS A 202 -11.04 -22.98 -4.53
C HIS A 202 -11.46 -24.10 -5.50
N GLU A 203 -12.68 -24.63 -5.35
CA GLU A 203 -13.22 -25.71 -6.18
C GLU A 203 -13.56 -25.23 -7.60
N VAL A 204 -13.84 -23.94 -7.76
CA VAL A 204 -14.12 -23.29 -9.05
C VAL A 204 -12.80 -22.83 -9.66
N PRO A 205 -12.48 -23.12 -10.94
CA PRO A 205 -11.29 -22.59 -11.61
C PRO A 205 -11.23 -21.06 -11.66
N GLY A 206 -10.02 -20.51 -11.77
CA GLY A 206 -9.73 -19.08 -11.90
C GLY A 206 -9.24 -18.42 -10.61
N GLU A 207 -8.54 -17.29 -10.75
CA GLU A 207 -8.18 -16.42 -9.62
C GLU A 207 -9.41 -15.77 -8.99
N GLY A 208 -9.31 -15.44 -7.70
CA GLY A 208 -10.35 -14.74 -6.93
C GLY A 208 -10.77 -13.43 -7.58
N GLU A 209 -9.80 -12.56 -7.88
CA GLU A 209 -10.02 -11.28 -8.56
C GLU A 209 -10.69 -11.43 -9.94
N HIS A 210 -10.33 -12.47 -10.72
CA HIS A 210 -10.91 -12.69 -12.04
C HIS A 210 -12.30 -13.34 -11.98
N LYS A 211 -12.60 -14.16 -10.96
CA LYS A 211 -13.96 -14.66 -10.68
C LYS A 211 -14.90 -13.50 -10.34
N ILE A 212 -14.44 -12.56 -9.51
CA ILE A 212 -15.19 -11.34 -9.17
C ILE A 212 -15.48 -10.53 -10.43
N MET A 213 -14.46 -10.32 -11.26
CA MET A 213 -14.58 -9.50 -12.47
C MET A 213 -15.41 -10.19 -13.55
N GLU A 214 -15.36 -11.51 -13.63
CA GLU A 214 -16.26 -12.30 -14.49
C GLU A 214 -17.72 -12.11 -14.08
N TYR A 215 -18.03 -12.26 -12.78
CA TYR A 215 -19.37 -11.98 -12.27
C TYR A 215 -19.80 -10.55 -12.60
N LEU A 216 -18.96 -9.55 -12.34
CA LEU A 216 -19.27 -8.14 -12.58
C LEU A 216 -19.55 -7.87 -14.07
N ARG A 217 -18.70 -8.35 -14.99
CA ARG A 217 -18.90 -8.20 -16.44
C ARG A 217 -20.19 -8.85 -16.92
N LEU A 218 -20.50 -10.04 -16.41
CA LEU A 218 -21.73 -10.77 -16.77
C LEU A 218 -22.98 -10.08 -16.20
N ALA A 219 -22.92 -9.61 -14.95
CA ALA A 219 -23.99 -8.83 -14.33
C ALA A 219 -24.24 -7.52 -15.09
N LYS A 220 -23.18 -6.79 -15.43
CA LYS A 220 -23.23 -5.55 -16.24
C LYS A 220 -23.78 -5.78 -17.64
N SER A 221 -23.60 -6.98 -18.21
CA SER A 221 -24.16 -7.33 -19.51
C SER A 221 -25.68 -7.55 -19.50
N GLN A 222 -26.31 -7.64 -18.33
CA GLN A 222 -27.77 -7.78 -18.21
C GLN A 222 -28.49 -6.47 -18.58
N PRO A 223 -29.67 -6.55 -19.23
CA PRO A 223 -30.41 -5.36 -19.66
C PRO A 223 -30.99 -4.52 -18.51
N ASP A 224 -31.20 -5.12 -17.35
CA ASP A 224 -31.76 -4.50 -16.14
C ASP A 224 -30.69 -4.12 -15.11
N TYR A 225 -29.41 -4.17 -15.49
CA TYR A 225 -28.30 -3.77 -14.63
C TYR A 225 -28.40 -2.28 -14.23
N PRO A 226 -28.47 -1.94 -12.93
CA PRO A 226 -28.54 -0.55 -12.50
C PRO A 226 -27.19 0.16 -12.75
N PRO A 227 -27.16 1.30 -13.48
CA PRO A 227 -25.91 1.92 -13.95
C PRO A 227 -25.10 2.65 -12.88
N ASN A 228 -25.61 2.74 -11.65
CA ASN A 228 -25.02 3.50 -10.54
C ASN A 228 -24.88 2.62 -9.28
N LEU A 229 -24.58 1.33 -9.46
CA LEU A 229 -24.26 0.47 -8.33
C LEU A 229 -22.93 0.89 -7.70
N ARG A 230 -22.90 0.90 -6.37
CA ARG A 230 -21.74 1.29 -5.57
C ARG A 230 -20.94 0.03 -5.23
N HIS A 231 -19.72 -0.05 -5.73
CA HIS A 231 -18.85 -1.22 -5.64
C HIS A 231 -17.68 -0.97 -4.70
N CYS A 232 -17.44 -1.91 -3.78
CA CYS A 232 -16.25 -1.95 -2.94
C CYS A 232 -15.53 -3.27 -3.15
N LEU A 233 -14.25 -3.24 -3.51
CA LEU A 233 -13.41 -4.43 -3.66
C LEU A 233 -12.25 -4.35 -2.67
N TYR A 234 -12.12 -5.38 -1.84
CA TYR A 234 -11.01 -5.51 -0.90
C TYR A 234 -9.87 -6.31 -1.52
N GLY A 235 -8.66 -5.79 -1.37
CA GLY A 235 -7.41 -6.51 -1.64
C GLY A 235 -6.22 -5.58 -1.74
N LEU A 236 -5.02 -6.14 -1.59
CA LEU A 236 -3.77 -5.38 -1.59
C LEU A 236 -3.12 -5.29 -2.97
N ASP A 237 -3.57 -6.07 -3.94
CA ASP A 237 -2.99 -6.11 -5.28
C ASP A 237 -3.30 -4.83 -6.07
N ALA A 238 -2.39 -4.43 -6.96
CA ALA A 238 -2.55 -3.26 -7.83
C ALA A 238 -3.33 -3.61 -9.09
N ASP A 239 -3.36 -4.88 -9.46
CA ASP A 239 -4.19 -5.40 -10.55
C ASP A 239 -5.68 -5.11 -10.25
N LEU A 240 -6.08 -5.06 -8.97
CA LEU A 240 -7.41 -4.63 -8.55
C LEU A 240 -7.72 -3.15 -8.89
N ILE A 241 -6.71 -2.27 -8.94
CA ILE A 241 -6.87 -0.89 -9.42
C ILE A 241 -7.17 -0.90 -10.91
N MET A 242 -6.44 -1.71 -11.68
CA MET A 242 -6.65 -1.84 -13.11
C MET A 242 -8.01 -2.47 -13.42
N LEU A 243 -8.34 -3.59 -12.78
CA LEU A 243 -9.61 -4.28 -12.93
C LEU A 243 -10.80 -3.40 -12.50
N GLY A 244 -10.65 -2.65 -11.41
CA GLY A 244 -11.66 -1.69 -10.97
C GLY A 244 -11.89 -0.58 -11.99
N LEU A 245 -10.82 0.01 -12.56
CA LEU A 245 -10.94 1.00 -13.64
C LEU A 245 -11.55 0.39 -14.91
N LEU A 246 -11.13 -0.84 -15.25
CA LEU A 246 -11.57 -1.58 -16.42
C LEU A 246 -13.05 -1.97 -16.37
N SER A 247 -13.61 -2.05 -15.17
CA SER A 247 -15.05 -2.22 -15.02
C SER A 247 -15.83 -1.03 -15.59
N HIS A 248 -15.21 0.14 -15.71
CA HIS A 248 -15.81 1.43 -16.05
C HIS A 248 -16.99 1.84 -15.15
N GLU A 249 -17.17 1.21 -13.99
CA GLU A 249 -18.23 1.57 -13.06
C GLU A 249 -17.98 2.97 -12.45
N PRO A 250 -19.01 3.84 -12.40
CA PRO A 250 -18.86 5.22 -11.92
C PRO A 250 -18.56 5.29 -10.42
N HIS A 251 -19.14 4.39 -9.63
CA HIS A 251 -19.06 4.39 -8.16
C HIS A 251 -18.28 3.17 -7.66
N PHE A 252 -16.96 3.18 -7.85
CA PHE A 252 -16.08 2.07 -7.46
C PHE A 252 -15.00 2.54 -6.48
N ALA A 253 -14.82 1.81 -5.38
CA ALA A 253 -13.75 2.04 -4.41
C ALA A 253 -13.00 0.74 -4.08
N LEU A 254 -11.73 0.88 -3.71
CA LEU A 254 -10.90 -0.22 -3.22
C LEU A 254 -10.64 -0.06 -1.74
N LEU A 255 -10.95 -1.09 -0.97
CA LEU A 255 -10.64 -1.17 0.45
C LEU A 255 -9.25 -1.76 0.64
N ARG A 256 -8.35 -0.99 1.25
CA ARG A 256 -6.94 -1.37 1.43
C ARG A 256 -6.50 -1.12 2.86
N GLU A 257 -5.61 -1.97 3.36
CA GLU A 257 -4.96 -1.73 4.66
C GLU A 257 -3.90 -0.63 4.55
N GLU A 258 -3.61 0.04 5.67
CA GLU A 258 -2.53 1.02 5.73
C GLU A 258 -1.17 0.40 5.41
N VAL A 259 -0.53 0.89 4.35
CA VAL A 259 0.84 0.54 3.97
C VAL A 259 1.80 1.58 4.56
N THR A 260 2.55 1.22 5.60
CA THR A 260 3.58 2.09 6.16
C THR A 260 4.92 1.88 5.45
N PHE A 261 5.45 2.92 4.80
CA PHE A 261 6.78 2.90 4.18
C PHE A 261 7.86 3.34 5.19
N GLY A 262 8.76 2.45 5.63
CA GLY A 262 9.84 2.77 6.57
C GLY A 262 10.27 1.59 7.46
N ARG A 263 11.08 1.85 8.50
CA ARG A 263 11.47 0.81 9.49
C ARG A 263 10.23 0.33 10.27
N THR A 264 9.74 -0.85 9.92
CA THR A 264 8.62 -1.53 10.56
C THR A 264 8.96 -1.90 12.01
N LYS A 265 8.13 -1.47 12.97
CA LYS A 265 8.12 -2.07 14.31
C LYS A 265 7.43 -3.43 14.20
N LYS A 266 8.01 -4.48 14.81
CA LYS A 266 7.35 -5.78 14.95
C LYS A 266 5.97 -5.58 15.61
N LYS A 267 4.89 -5.82 14.86
CA LYS A 267 3.55 -5.97 15.44
C LYS A 267 3.52 -7.30 16.21
N ALA A 268 2.91 -7.31 17.38
CA ALA A 268 2.69 -8.55 18.11
C ALA A 268 1.63 -9.39 17.35
N PRO A 269 1.80 -10.71 17.23
CA PRO A 269 0.71 -11.60 16.84
C PRO A 269 -0.44 -11.40 17.85
N GLY A 270 -1.68 -11.20 17.37
CA GLY A 270 -2.84 -10.94 18.23
C GLY A 270 -3.16 -9.47 18.50
N ALA A 271 -2.48 -8.51 17.85
CA ALA A 271 -2.87 -7.10 17.96
C ALA A 271 -4.34 -6.88 17.52
N ASN A 272 -5.11 -6.16 18.33
CA ASN A 272 -6.51 -5.80 18.09
C ASN A 272 -6.74 -5.37 16.63
N THR A 273 -7.54 -6.14 15.88
CA THR A 273 -7.92 -5.85 14.49
C THR A 273 -8.59 -4.48 14.36
N ASP A 274 -9.27 -4.00 15.41
CA ASP A 274 -9.90 -2.68 15.44
C ASP A 274 -8.90 -1.53 15.43
N ALA A 275 -7.64 -1.76 15.82
CA ALA A 275 -6.58 -0.77 15.76
C ALA A 275 -5.91 -0.66 14.37
N GLN A 276 -6.32 -1.48 13.40
CA GLN A 276 -5.78 -1.42 12.04
C GLN A 276 -6.48 -0.34 11.21
N ASN A 277 -5.68 0.56 10.63
CA ASN A 277 -6.17 1.60 9.72
C ASN A 277 -6.44 1.01 8.34
N PHE A 278 -7.56 1.43 7.75
CA PHE A 278 -7.95 1.11 6.38
C PHE A 278 -8.14 2.39 5.58
N TYR A 279 -7.84 2.32 4.29
CA TYR A 279 -8.06 3.38 3.33
C TYR A 279 -9.05 2.92 2.25
N LEU A 280 -9.92 3.83 1.83
CA LEU A 280 -10.70 3.71 0.61
C LEU A 280 -10.02 4.48 -0.50
N MET A 281 -9.57 3.78 -1.54
CA MET A 281 -9.11 4.40 -2.78
C MET A 281 -10.31 4.56 -3.71
N HIS A 282 -10.71 5.80 -3.97
CA HIS A 282 -11.85 6.14 -4.80
C HIS A 282 -11.44 6.20 -6.27
N LEU A 283 -11.95 5.26 -7.07
CA LEU A 283 -11.69 5.24 -8.51
C LEU A 283 -12.45 6.37 -9.23
N SER A 284 -13.51 6.92 -8.65
CA SER A 284 -14.18 8.12 -9.17
C SER A 284 -13.22 9.30 -9.31
N LEU A 285 -12.47 9.62 -8.25
CA LEU A 285 -11.43 10.66 -8.30
C LEU A 285 -10.26 10.26 -9.18
N PHE A 286 -9.86 8.99 -9.18
CA PHE A 286 -8.76 8.57 -10.04
C PHE A 286 -9.10 8.78 -11.53
N ARG A 287 -10.34 8.50 -11.93
CA ARG A 287 -10.84 8.79 -13.29
C ARG A 287 -10.80 10.30 -13.60
N GLU A 288 -11.25 11.15 -12.68
CA GLU A 288 -11.19 12.60 -12.87
C GLU A 288 -9.73 13.10 -12.97
N TYR A 289 -8.80 12.55 -12.19
CA TYR A 289 -7.38 12.85 -12.32
C TYR A 289 -6.78 12.40 -13.65
N LEU A 290 -7.20 11.25 -14.18
CA LEU A 290 -6.82 10.81 -15.52
C LEU A 290 -7.39 11.75 -16.60
N ASP A 291 -8.63 12.22 -16.46
CA ASP A 291 -9.17 13.25 -17.37
C ASP A 291 -8.33 14.53 -17.27
N LEU A 292 -7.98 15.01 -16.08
CA LEU A 292 -7.09 16.18 -15.93
C LEU A 292 -5.72 15.95 -16.59
N GLU A 293 -5.12 14.77 -16.42
CA GLU A 293 -3.82 14.40 -17.00
C GLU A 293 -3.85 14.43 -18.54
N PHE A 294 -4.92 13.94 -19.16
CA PHE A 294 -5.02 13.76 -20.61
C PHE A 294 -5.91 14.80 -21.31
N SER A 295 -6.62 15.66 -20.59
CA SER A 295 -7.47 16.72 -21.14
C SER A 295 -6.78 17.67 -22.11
N PRO A 296 -5.46 17.96 -22.05
CA PRO A 296 -4.79 18.75 -23.08
C PRO A 296 -4.86 18.12 -24.48
N LEU A 297 -5.16 16.82 -24.59
CA LEU A 297 -5.36 16.15 -25.88
C LEU A 297 -6.67 16.58 -26.56
N LYS A 298 -7.69 17.04 -25.82
CA LYS A 298 -9.01 17.41 -26.35
C LYS A 298 -8.91 18.42 -27.50
N ASP A 299 -7.93 19.33 -27.43
CA ASP A 299 -7.74 20.40 -28.40
C ASP A 299 -6.78 20.04 -29.56
N VAL A 300 -6.10 18.88 -29.49
CA VAL A 300 -4.97 18.53 -30.38
C VAL A 300 -5.23 17.28 -31.22
N ILE A 301 -5.97 16.29 -30.69
CA ILE A 301 -6.22 15.04 -31.42
C ILE A 301 -7.22 15.25 -32.58
N SER A 302 -7.08 14.45 -33.64
CA SER A 302 -7.90 14.54 -34.86
C SER A 302 -9.23 13.78 -34.79
N PHE A 303 -9.52 13.12 -33.67
CA PHE A 303 -10.70 12.28 -33.45
C PHE A 303 -11.35 12.59 -32.10
N ASN A 304 -12.54 12.04 -31.83
CA ASN A 304 -13.28 12.37 -30.61
C ASN A 304 -12.53 11.90 -29.35
N TYR A 305 -12.32 12.83 -28.41
CA TYR A 305 -11.81 12.51 -27.08
C TYR A 305 -12.86 11.75 -26.28
N ASP A 306 -12.48 10.57 -25.81
CA ASP A 306 -13.23 9.72 -24.90
C ASP A 306 -12.32 9.25 -23.76
N LEU A 307 -12.69 9.58 -22.52
CA LEU A 307 -11.95 9.20 -21.32
C LEU A 307 -11.95 7.69 -21.11
N GLU A 308 -13.04 6.99 -21.41
CA GLU A 308 -13.14 5.54 -21.18
C GLU A 308 -12.12 4.80 -22.05
N ARG A 309 -11.90 5.31 -23.26
CA ARG A 309 -10.89 4.81 -24.20
C ARG A 309 -9.46 5.16 -23.80
N ILE A 310 -9.27 6.29 -23.14
CA ILE A 310 -7.96 6.65 -22.57
C ILE A 310 -7.66 5.77 -21.35
N ILE A 311 -8.67 5.42 -20.55
CA ILE A 311 -8.52 4.45 -19.45
C ILE A 311 -8.12 3.07 -20.03
N ASP A 312 -8.76 2.64 -21.13
CA ASP A 312 -8.39 1.41 -21.83
C ASP A 312 -6.90 1.40 -22.23
N ASP A 313 -6.42 2.50 -22.85
CA ASP A 313 -5.03 2.64 -23.26
C ASP A 313 -4.07 2.81 -22.07
N PHE A 314 -4.51 3.45 -20.98
CA PHE A 314 -3.75 3.56 -19.73
C PHE A 314 -3.48 2.21 -19.08
N ILE A 315 -4.47 1.32 -19.11
CA ILE A 315 -4.32 -0.05 -18.59
C ILE A 315 -3.29 -0.81 -19.44
N LEU A 316 -3.36 -0.73 -20.76
CA LEU A 316 -2.35 -1.30 -21.67
C LEU A 316 -0.94 -0.73 -21.41
N MET A 317 -0.83 0.60 -21.28
CA MET A 317 0.42 1.27 -20.92
C MET A 317 1.01 0.73 -19.61
N SER A 318 0.16 0.43 -18.64
CA SER A 318 0.61 -0.12 -17.36
C SER A 318 1.09 -1.57 -17.49
N TYR A 319 0.46 -2.39 -18.34
CA TYR A 319 0.90 -3.77 -18.59
C TYR A 319 2.24 -3.87 -19.32
N PHE A 320 2.62 -2.87 -20.12
CA PHE A 320 3.97 -2.76 -20.68
C PHE A 320 5.04 -2.53 -19.60
N VAL A 321 4.70 -1.84 -18.52
CA VAL A 321 5.62 -1.62 -17.39
C VAL A 321 5.77 -2.90 -16.56
N GLY A 322 4.67 -3.64 -16.37
CA GLY A 322 4.70 -4.97 -15.80
C GLY A 322 3.31 -5.56 -15.56
N ASN A 323 3.23 -6.89 -15.60
CA ASN A 323 2.04 -7.67 -15.27
C ASN A 323 2.46 -9.07 -14.77
N ASP A 324 1.50 -9.86 -14.28
CA ASP A 324 1.74 -11.16 -13.68
C ASP A 324 2.08 -12.29 -14.69
N PHE A 325 1.90 -12.07 -15.99
CA PHE A 325 1.93 -13.12 -17.03
C PHE A 325 3.16 -13.03 -17.93
N LEU A 326 3.67 -11.82 -18.15
CA LEU A 326 4.82 -11.56 -19.01
C LEU A 326 5.99 -10.98 -18.23
N PRO A 327 7.25 -11.35 -18.59
CA PRO A 327 8.40 -10.66 -18.07
C PRO A 327 8.38 -9.16 -18.45
N ASN A 328 8.85 -8.32 -17.53
CA ASN A 328 8.94 -6.89 -17.77
C ASN A 328 9.89 -6.58 -18.93
N LEU A 329 9.53 -5.58 -19.74
CA LEU A 329 10.45 -5.05 -20.75
C LEU A 329 11.73 -4.51 -20.06
N PRO A 330 12.92 -4.77 -20.62
CA PRO A 330 14.16 -4.22 -20.09
C PRO A 330 14.10 -2.70 -20.01
N SER A 331 14.73 -2.11 -18.98
CA SER A 331 14.89 -0.66 -18.81
C SER A 331 13.59 0.13 -18.56
N LEU A 332 12.44 -0.52 -18.32
CA LEU A 332 11.20 0.11 -17.90
C LEU A 332 10.88 -0.26 -16.44
N HIS A 333 11.22 0.64 -15.50
CA HIS A 333 10.95 0.45 -14.08
C HIS A 333 10.20 1.65 -13.48
N ILE A 334 9.17 1.37 -12.67
CA ILE A 334 8.36 2.42 -12.00
C ILE A 334 9.25 3.35 -11.16
N ASN A 335 10.19 2.78 -10.41
CA ASN A 335 11.16 3.52 -9.59
C ASN A 335 12.04 4.50 -10.39
N GLU A 336 12.13 4.31 -11.70
CA GLU A 336 12.95 5.12 -12.61
C GLU A 336 12.08 6.09 -13.45
N GLY A 337 10.78 6.18 -13.13
CA GLY A 337 9.86 7.12 -13.78
C GLY A 337 9.20 6.59 -15.06
N ALA A 338 9.22 5.27 -15.30
CA ALA A 338 8.71 4.67 -16.53
C ALA A 338 7.25 5.05 -16.86
N LEU A 339 6.35 5.16 -15.88
CA LEU A 339 4.94 5.52 -16.13
C LEU A 339 4.78 6.97 -16.59
N ALA A 340 5.52 7.91 -16.00
CA ALA A 340 5.48 9.31 -16.43
C ALA A 340 6.03 9.47 -17.85
N LEU A 341 7.10 8.73 -18.18
CA LEU A 341 7.62 8.62 -19.54
C LEU A 341 6.57 8.04 -20.50
N MET A 342 5.87 6.97 -20.10
CA MET A 342 4.82 6.32 -20.88
C MET A 342 3.71 7.31 -21.25
N PHE A 343 3.25 8.12 -20.28
CA PHE A 343 2.22 9.12 -20.52
C PHE A 343 2.69 10.21 -21.48
N LYS A 344 3.95 10.64 -21.34
CA LYS A 344 4.55 11.64 -22.24
C LYS A 344 4.60 11.11 -23.67
N VAL A 345 5.07 9.88 -23.86
CA VAL A 345 5.14 9.25 -25.20
C VAL A 345 3.74 9.04 -25.77
N TYR A 346 2.79 8.53 -24.99
CA TYR A 346 1.42 8.33 -25.44
C TYR A 346 0.76 9.63 -25.91
N LYS A 347 0.89 10.73 -25.15
CA LYS A 347 0.35 12.04 -25.53
C LYS A 347 0.91 12.55 -26.87
N GLN A 348 2.12 12.14 -27.26
CA GLN A 348 2.71 12.47 -28.56
C GLN A 348 2.17 11.55 -29.66
N VAL A 349 2.24 10.23 -29.43
CA VAL A 349 1.91 9.20 -30.43
C VAL A 349 0.42 9.18 -30.78
N VAL A 350 -0.46 9.43 -29.82
CA VAL A 350 -1.91 9.42 -30.06
C VAL A 350 -2.36 10.52 -31.03
N VAL A 351 -1.65 11.66 -31.06
CA VAL A 351 -1.89 12.75 -32.00
C VAL A 351 -1.52 12.33 -33.43
N GLU A 352 -0.40 11.61 -33.58
CA GLU A 352 0.11 11.17 -34.88
C GLU A 352 -0.68 9.99 -35.47
N THR A 353 -1.11 9.06 -34.63
CA THR A 353 -1.70 7.78 -35.06
C THR A 353 -3.21 7.81 -35.32
N GLY A 354 -3.89 8.89 -34.94
CA GLY A 354 -5.31 9.12 -35.26
C GLY A 354 -6.30 8.13 -34.62
N GLY A 355 -5.94 7.52 -33.49
CA GLY A 355 -6.88 6.75 -32.66
C GLY A 355 -6.22 6.01 -31.50
N TYR A 356 -7.02 5.28 -30.73
CA TYR A 356 -6.61 4.53 -29.54
C TYR A 356 -5.78 3.28 -29.84
N LEU A 357 -4.94 2.85 -28.89
CA LEU A 357 -4.06 1.68 -28.98
C LEU A 357 -4.84 0.36 -28.86
N ASN A 358 -5.91 0.34 -28.09
CA ASN A 358 -6.70 -0.84 -27.80
C ASN A 358 -8.19 -0.60 -28.08
N ASP A 359 -8.92 -1.63 -28.53
CA ASP A 359 -10.37 -1.67 -28.56
C ASP A 359 -10.97 -2.82 -27.77
N ALA A 360 -11.33 -2.52 -26.51
CA ALA A 360 -12.04 -3.44 -25.63
C ALA A 360 -11.36 -4.81 -25.53
N GLY A 361 -10.03 -4.79 -25.52
CA GLY A 361 -9.16 -5.95 -25.47
C GLY A 361 -8.45 -6.24 -26.79
N GLU A 362 -8.92 -5.80 -27.95
CA GLU A 362 -8.27 -6.05 -29.26
C GLU A 362 -7.18 -4.99 -29.54
N LEU A 363 -5.92 -5.42 -29.69
CA LEU A 363 -4.79 -4.51 -29.92
C LEU A 363 -4.78 -3.94 -31.34
N ASN A 364 -4.49 -2.64 -31.46
CA ASN A 364 -4.07 -2.04 -32.71
C ASN A 364 -2.53 -2.04 -32.81
N LEU A 365 -1.98 -3.11 -33.38
CA LEU A 365 -0.55 -3.36 -33.40
C LEU A 365 0.26 -2.27 -34.12
N ALA A 366 -0.30 -1.65 -35.16
CA ALA A 366 0.37 -0.55 -35.87
C ALA A 366 0.55 0.68 -34.96
N ARG A 367 -0.45 1.00 -34.14
CA ARG A 367 -0.38 2.12 -33.18
C ARG A 367 0.49 1.79 -31.99
N CYS A 368 0.40 0.56 -31.47
CA CYS A 368 1.30 0.07 -30.43
C CYS A 368 2.76 0.11 -30.87
N GLU A 369 3.06 -0.25 -32.11
CA GLU A 369 4.41 -0.16 -32.66
C GLU A 369 4.92 1.28 -32.71
N ALA A 370 4.09 2.25 -33.12
CA ALA A 370 4.48 3.66 -33.11
C ALA A 370 4.91 4.12 -31.70
N MET A 371 4.18 3.67 -30.68
CA MET A 371 4.53 3.92 -29.28
C MET A 371 5.84 3.25 -28.86
N LEU A 372 6.02 1.97 -29.21
CA LEU A 372 7.24 1.21 -28.90
C LEU A 372 8.48 1.78 -29.60
N ARG A 373 8.34 2.32 -30.82
CA ARG A 373 9.43 3.00 -31.54
C ARG A 373 9.91 4.26 -30.82
N GLU A 374 9.01 5.04 -30.22
CA GLU A 374 9.40 6.19 -29.41
C GLU A 374 10.06 5.77 -28.09
N LEU A 375 9.55 4.72 -27.44
CA LEU A 375 10.18 4.14 -26.24
C LEU A 375 11.57 3.54 -26.54
N ALA A 376 11.78 2.99 -27.73
CA ALA A 376 13.06 2.44 -28.16
C ALA A 376 14.19 3.48 -28.16
N LYS A 377 13.88 4.78 -28.29
CA LYS A 377 14.86 5.86 -28.15
C LYS A 377 15.44 5.93 -26.73
N GLN A 378 14.62 5.65 -25.72
CA GLN A 378 15.04 5.64 -24.32
C GLN A 378 15.94 4.42 -24.02
N GLU A 379 15.67 3.27 -24.63
CA GLU A 379 16.57 2.11 -24.54
C GLU A 379 17.98 2.45 -25.07
N ARG A 380 18.07 3.25 -26.14
CA ARG A 380 19.34 3.75 -26.68
C ARG A 380 20.02 4.75 -25.73
N GLU A 381 19.29 5.68 -25.14
CA GLU A 381 19.82 6.63 -24.14
C GLU A 381 20.40 5.89 -22.92
N VAL A 382 19.71 4.87 -22.40
CA VAL A 382 20.19 4.05 -21.29
C VAL A 382 21.51 3.36 -21.65
N PHE A 383 21.60 2.77 -22.84
CA PHE A 383 22.83 2.17 -23.33
C PHE A 383 24.00 3.19 -23.40
N GLU A 384 23.73 4.41 -23.86
CA GLU A 384 24.73 5.47 -23.93
C GLU A 384 25.25 5.87 -22.54
N ILE A 385 24.36 5.96 -21.55
CA ILE A 385 24.71 6.26 -20.15
C ILE A 385 25.59 5.14 -19.56
N GLU A 386 25.15 3.87 -19.68
CA GLU A 386 25.91 2.72 -19.18
C GLU A 386 27.32 2.65 -19.79
N ARG A 387 27.43 2.94 -21.09
CA ARG A 387 28.74 2.97 -21.80
C ARG A 387 29.59 4.18 -21.39
N GLY A 388 28.98 5.33 -21.14
CA GLY A 388 29.62 6.56 -20.70
C GLY A 388 30.28 6.43 -19.32
N ASP A 389 29.58 5.83 -18.36
CA ASP A 389 30.09 5.55 -17.02
C ASP A 389 31.30 4.61 -17.04
N VAL A 390 31.32 3.62 -17.95
CA VAL A 390 32.47 2.72 -18.13
C VAL A 390 33.71 3.46 -18.65
N LYS A 391 33.55 4.44 -19.56
CA LYS A 391 34.66 5.30 -20.01
C LYS A 391 35.18 6.20 -18.87
N TRP A 392 34.30 6.76 -18.06
CA TRP A 392 34.66 7.60 -16.91
C TRP A 392 35.33 6.80 -15.78
N LEU A 393 34.83 5.59 -15.48
CA LEU A 393 35.42 4.66 -14.50
C LEU A 393 36.81 4.18 -14.91
N LYS A 394 37.04 3.94 -16.21
CA LYS A 394 38.38 3.64 -16.75
C LYS A 394 39.35 4.83 -16.61
N GLY A 395 38.84 6.06 -16.65
CA GLY A 395 39.63 7.28 -16.46
C GLY A 395 40.08 7.55 -15.01
N LYS A 396 39.54 6.83 -14.01
CA LYS A 396 39.78 7.09 -12.57
C LYS A 396 40.62 6.04 -11.83
N ARG A 397 41.19 5.03 -12.49
CA ARG A 397 42.17 4.13 -11.83
C ARG A 397 43.57 4.77 -11.81
N PRO A 398 44.20 4.99 -10.64
CA PRO A 398 45.59 5.41 -10.59
C PRO A 398 46.55 4.20 -10.58
N GLY A 399 47.42 4.14 -11.60
CA GLY A 399 48.74 3.45 -11.58
C GLY A 399 48.90 2.19 -12.47
N PRO A 400 50.13 1.83 -12.92
CA PRO A 400 51.44 2.45 -12.67
C PRO A 400 52.13 3.03 -13.93
N SER A 401 53.22 3.73 -13.69
CA SER A 401 54.07 4.49 -14.61
C SER A 401 54.63 3.73 -15.82
N SER A 402 54.71 4.47 -16.94
CA SER A 402 55.77 4.47 -17.97
C SER A 402 56.11 3.16 -18.69
N ALA A 403 55.72 3.08 -19.98
CA ALA A 403 56.51 2.40 -21.00
C ALA A 403 56.31 3.04 -22.39
N LYS A 404 57.28 3.89 -22.74
CA LYS A 404 57.82 4.27 -24.07
C LYS A 404 56.86 4.31 -25.28
N PRO A 405 56.79 5.45 -26.01
CA PRO A 405 56.23 5.43 -27.36
C PRO A 405 57.16 4.62 -28.27
N ALA A 406 56.62 3.59 -28.92
CA ALA A 406 57.32 2.85 -29.96
C ALA A 406 57.66 3.82 -31.12
N LYS A 407 58.93 3.82 -31.50
CA LYS A 407 59.48 4.53 -32.64
C LYS A 407 58.96 3.95 -33.96
N ASN A 408 58.80 4.85 -34.92
CA ASN A 408 58.92 4.65 -36.37
C ASN A 408 57.85 3.81 -37.08
N VAL A 409 56.83 4.51 -37.60
CA VAL A 409 56.44 4.35 -39.00
C VAL A 409 56.48 5.74 -39.63
N GLN A 410 57.50 6.00 -40.44
CA GLN A 410 57.51 7.11 -41.39
C GLN A 410 56.44 6.82 -42.45
N GLN A 411 55.21 7.25 -42.21
CA GLN A 411 54.30 7.56 -43.30
C GLN A 411 54.54 9.04 -43.64
N LYS A 412 54.89 9.31 -44.91
CA LYS A 412 54.90 10.66 -45.47
C LYS A 412 53.48 11.22 -45.33
N SER A 413 53.22 11.95 -44.23
CA SER A 413 51.97 12.68 -44.07
C SER A 413 52.02 13.90 -44.97
N GLN A 414 51.15 13.92 -45.97
CA GLN A 414 50.85 15.12 -46.74
C GLN A 414 50.42 16.20 -45.73
N THR A 415 51.00 17.40 -45.83
CA THR A 415 50.62 18.51 -44.93
C THR A 415 49.17 18.89 -45.23
N VAL A 416 48.31 18.94 -44.23
CA VAL A 416 46.89 19.31 -44.36
C VAL A 416 46.65 20.60 -43.60
N ILE A 417 45.99 21.57 -44.23
CA ILE A 417 45.68 22.89 -43.63
C ILE A 417 44.20 23.20 -43.80
N SER A 418 43.59 23.88 -42.83
CA SER A 418 42.18 24.29 -42.98
C SER A 418 42.02 25.45 -43.98
N THR A 419 40.80 25.69 -44.46
CA THR A 419 40.49 26.83 -45.34
C THR A 419 40.95 28.16 -44.73
N ASN A 420 40.74 28.36 -43.42
CA ASN A 420 41.20 29.55 -42.71
C ASN A 420 42.73 29.59 -42.60
N GLN A 421 43.38 28.46 -42.29
CA GLN A 421 44.85 28.38 -42.24
C GLN A 421 45.50 28.64 -43.60
N LYS A 422 44.85 28.23 -44.71
CA LYS A 422 45.30 28.59 -46.05
C LYS A 422 45.24 30.09 -46.29
N THR A 423 44.18 30.77 -45.87
CA THR A 423 44.13 32.25 -46.00
C THR A 423 45.19 32.95 -45.15
N LEU A 424 45.50 32.43 -43.96
CA LEU A 424 46.57 32.95 -43.11
C LEU A 424 47.95 32.68 -43.73
N TYR A 425 48.17 31.47 -44.26
CA TYR A 425 49.38 31.11 -44.98
C TYR A 425 49.60 31.96 -46.22
N GLU A 426 48.58 32.22 -47.05
CA GLU A 426 48.69 33.10 -48.23
C GLU A 426 49.09 34.53 -47.83
N ARG A 427 48.62 35.04 -46.68
CA ARG A 427 49.07 36.33 -46.15
C ARG A 427 50.54 36.32 -45.74
N ILE A 428 51.01 35.25 -45.10
CA ILE A 428 52.42 35.08 -44.73
C ILE A 428 53.29 34.91 -45.99
N LYS A 429 52.86 34.08 -46.94
CA LYS A 429 53.52 33.84 -48.22
C LYS A 429 53.67 35.12 -49.04
N ASN A 430 52.62 35.93 -49.14
CA ASN A 430 52.70 37.22 -49.85
C ASN A 430 53.68 38.18 -49.16
N PHE A 431 53.70 38.22 -47.82
CA PHE A 431 54.67 39.01 -47.06
C PHE A 431 56.12 38.54 -47.31
N VAL A 432 56.35 37.22 -47.36
CA VAL A 432 57.66 36.65 -47.65
C VAL A 432 58.10 36.90 -49.10
N LEU A 433 57.19 36.80 -50.08
CA LEU A 433 57.50 36.99 -51.50
C LEU A 433 57.68 38.46 -51.90
N MET A 434 56.97 39.40 -51.25
CA MET A 434 57.07 40.83 -51.56
C MET A 434 58.23 41.53 -50.85
N ARG A 435 58.86 40.87 -49.87
CA ARG A 435 60.01 41.32 -49.05
C ARG A 435 60.12 42.84 -48.92
N SER A 436 59.29 43.43 -48.06
CA SER A 436 59.43 44.84 -47.69
C SER A 436 60.46 44.96 -46.58
N GLU A 437 61.65 45.50 -46.86
CA GLU A 437 62.68 45.79 -45.84
C GLU A 437 62.08 46.63 -44.70
N GLY A 438 62.19 46.15 -43.46
CA GLY A 438 61.59 46.77 -42.26
C GLY A 438 60.06 46.61 -42.13
N GLY A 439 59.41 45.85 -43.02
CA GLY A 439 57.98 45.56 -42.96
C GLY A 439 57.62 44.56 -41.86
N ARG A 440 56.48 44.76 -41.20
CA ARG A 440 55.94 43.87 -40.16
C ARG A 440 54.58 43.32 -40.57
N LEU A 441 54.35 42.02 -40.46
CA LEU A 441 53.05 41.41 -40.67
C LEU A 441 52.37 41.12 -39.32
N THR A 442 51.12 41.57 -39.15
CA THR A 442 50.43 41.45 -37.87
C THR A 442 49.15 40.61 -37.96
N PHE A 443 48.92 39.79 -36.93
CA PHE A 443 47.73 38.96 -36.73
C PHE A 443 47.13 39.20 -35.35
N PRO A 444 45.79 39.26 -35.20
CA PRO A 444 45.18 39.47 -33.90
C PRO A 444 45.30 38.23 -33.00
N THR A 445 45.58 38.42 -31.71
CA THR A 445 45.60 37.32 -30.72
C THR A 445 44.22 36.70 -30.43
N SER A 446 43.13 37.29 -30.94
CA SER A 446 41.78 36.73 -30.86
C SER A 446 41.55 35.52 -31.76
N LEU A 447 42.49 35.17 -32.65
CA LEU A 447 42.43 33.94 -33.46
C LEU A 447 42.42 32.70 -32.55
N PRO A 448 41.76 31.59 -32.93
CA PRO A 448 41.80 30.34 -32.18
C PRO A 448 43.23 29.86 -31.87
N ALA A 449 43.44 29.20 -30.74
CA ALA A 449 44.77 28.80 -30.28
C ALA A 449 45.56 27.99 -31.32
N ARG A 450 44.89 27.08 -32.02
CA ARG A 450 45.48 26.27 -33.11
C ARG A 450 46.00 27.13 -34.28
N ASP A 451 45.32 28.22 -34.63
CA ASP A 451 45.69 29.06 -35.76
C ASP A 451 46.84 30.00 -35.38
N ARG A 452 46.89 30.42 -34.12
CA ARG A 452 48.05 31.13 -33.56
C ARG A 452 49.30 30.25 -33.57
N SER A 453 49.17 29.01 -33.11
CA SER A 453 50.27 28.02 -33.17
C SER A 453 50.68 27.72 -34.62
N PHE A 454 49.73 27.64 -35.55
CA PHE A 454 50.01 27.46 -36.98
C PHE A 454 50.81 28.64 -37.55
N ILE A 455 50.39 29.89 -37.30
CA ILE A 455 51.11 31.10 -37.74
C ILE A 455 52.55 31.09 -37.24
N ILE A 456 52.77 30.76 -35.96
CA ILE A 456 54.10 30.70 -35.36
C ILE A 456 54.95 29.60 -36.02
N SER A 457 54.39 28.39 -36.19
CA SER A 457 55.12 27.29 -36.83
C SER A 457 55.49 27.56 -38.28
N VAL A 458 54.62 28.24 -39.05
CA VAL A 458 54.91 28.64 -40.43
C VAL A 458 55.97 29.74 -40.46
N ALA A 459 55.93 30.68 -39.51
CA ALA A 459 56.95 31.72 -39.39
C ALA A 459 58.33 31.13 -39.07
N GLU A 460 58.41 30.22 -38.10
CA GLU A 460 59.64 29.49 -37.75
C GLU A 460 60.18 28.66 -38.92
N ASP A 461 59.31 27.89 -39.60
CA ASP A 461 59.68 27.11 -40.79
C ASP A 461 60.24 28.01 -41.92
N LEU A 462 59.77 29.26 -42.03
CA LEU A 462 60.24 30.24 -43.01
C LEU A 462 61.43 31.10 -42.52
N GLY A 463 61.88 30.88 -41.29
CA GLY A 463 62.97 31.65 -40.68
C GLY A 463 62.60 33.11 -40.42
N LEU A 464 61.36 33.39 -40.03
CA LEU A 464 60.90 34.71 -39.59
C LEU A 464 60.91 34.79 -38.06
N GLN A 465 61.29 35.94 -37.51
CA GLN A 465 61.12 36.22 -36.09
C GLN A 465 59.65 36.49 -35.78
N HIS A 466 59.20 36.08 -34.60
CA HIS A 466 57.85 36.33 -34.13
C HIS A 466 57.85 36.90 -32.71
N SER A 467 56.98 37.89 -32.47
CA SER A 467 56.77 38.50 -31.16
C SER A 467 55.29 38.76 -30.90
N ILE A 468 54.92 38.99 -29.64
CA ILE A 468 53.56 39.36 -29.25
C ILE A 468 53.60 40.71 -28.55
N ASP A 469 53.10 41.75 -29.20
CA ASP A 469 53.14 43.11 -28.66
C ASP A 469 51.81 43.87 -28.84
N ALA A 470 51.61 44.92 -28.05
CA ALA A 470 50.42 45.78 -28.04
C ALA A 470 50.64 47.04 -28.89
N LEU A 471 50.35 46.96 -30.18
CA LEU A 471 50.40 48.10 -31.09
C LEU A 471 49.24 49.09 -30.80
N SER A 472 49.55 50.25 -30.20
CA SER A 472 48.70 51.46 -30.09
C SER A 472 47.29 51.32 -29.47
N GLY A 473 47.09 50.46 -28.46
CA GLY A 473 45.90 50.53 -27.60
C GLY A 473 45.26 49.18 -27.24
N LYS A 474 45.77 48.54 -26.19
CA LYS A 474 45.16 47.46 -25.38
C LYS A 474 44.79 46.11 -26.05
N LYS A 475 45.14 45.85 -27.32
CA LYS A 475 44.99 44.50 -27.93
C LYS A 475 46.35 43.96 -28.40
N HIS A 476 46.72 42.77 -27.94
CA HIS A 476 47.96 42.09 -28.33
C HIS A 476 47.84 41.50 -29.75
N HIS A 477 48.90 41.60 -30.54
CA HIS A 477 48.99 41.03 -31.88
C HIS A 477 50.23 40.14 -31.98
N ILE A 478 50.13 39.07 -32.78
CA ILE A 478 51.29 38.28 -33.22
C ILE A 478 51.92 39.06 -34.38
N ILE A 479 53.17 39.44 -34.23
CA ILE A 479 53.94 40.23 -35.19
C ILE A 479 55.01 39.31 -35.78
N LEU A 480 55.08 39.23 -37.10
CA LEU A 480 56.13 38.53 -37.84
C LEU A 480 57.02 39.56 -38.53
N GLU A 481 58.33 39.41 -38.39
CA GLU A 481 59.35 40.29 -38.97
C GLU A 481 60.57 39.50 -39.43
N TRP A 482 61.37 40.12 -40.29
CA TRP A 482 62.63 39.55 -40.76
C TRP A 482 63.70 39.71 -39.69
N ASP A 483 64.65 38.77 -39.64
CA ASP A 483 65.82 38.89 -38.77
C ASP A 483 66.80 39.92 -39.35
N ASP A 484 67.42 40.74 -38.50
CA ASP A 484 68.30 41.84 -38.91
C ASP A 484 69.65 41.32 -39.48
N ASP A 485 70.00 40.04 -39.21
CA ASP A 485 71.21 39.36 -39.68
C ASP A 485 70.98 38.51 -40.96
N ASP A 486 69.84 38.65 -41.62
CA ASP A 486 69.41 37.79 -42.74
C ASP A 486 69.95 38.30 -44.11
N ASP A 487 71.18 37.92 -44.44
CA ASP A 487 71.90 38.37 -45.64
C ASP A 487 71.23 37.94 -46.96
N GLU A 488 70.91 38.92 -47.82
CA GLU A 488 70.11 38.74 -49.04
C GLU A 488 70.76 37.86 -50.12
N SER A 489 72.07 37.65 -50.05
CA SER A 489 72.85 36.97 -51.10
C SER A 489 73.03 35.46 -50.89
N ASP A 490 72.48 34.90 -49.81
CA ASP A 490 72.66 33.47 -49.49
C ASP A 490 71.63 32.61 -50.25
N GLU A 491 72.03 32.12 -51.43
CA GLU A 491 71.19 31.28 -52.31
C GLU A 491 70.63 30.04 -51.57
N GLU A 492 71.35 29.51 -50.57
CA GLU A 492 70.92 28.35 -49.79
C GLU A 492 69.70 28.65 -48.89
N SER A 493 69.61 29.85 -48.33
CA SER A 493 68.49 30.31 -47.48
C SER A 493 67.21 30.52 -48.30
N ASN A 494 67.34 31.15 -49.48
CA ASN A 494 66.21 31.33 -50.40
C ASN A 494 65.67 29.99 -50.93
N ASP A 495 66.54 29.04 -51.25
CA ASP A 495 66.13 27.69 -51.66
C ASP A 495 65.48 26.90 -50.51
N ALA A 496 65.91 27.10 -49.26
CA ALA A 496 65.25 26.52 -48.09
C ALA A 496 63.82 27.09 -47.91
N ARG A 497 63.66 28.41 -48.00
CA ARG A 497 62.34 29.07 -47.92
C ARG A 497 61.42 28.66 -49.06
N GLN A 498 61.94 28.55 -50.28
CA GLN A 498 61.13 28.12 -51.43
C GLN A 498 60.70 26.65 -51.31
N ARG A 499 61.50 25.79 -50.68
CA ARG A 499 61.11 24.41 -50.33
C ARG A 499 59.97 24.38 -49.30
N VAL A 500 60.02 25.24 -48.30
CA VAL A 500 58.96 25.37 -47.28
C VAL A 500 57.67 25.94 -47.89
N LEU A 501 57.76 26.96 -48.76
CA LEU A 501 56.59 27.46 -49.47
C LEU A 501 55.97 26.38 -50.37
N LYS A 502 56.77 25.61 -51.13
CA LYS A 502 56.27 24.48 -51.92
C LYS A 502 55.59 23.38 -51.07
N LYS A 503 56.03 23.18 -49.81
CA LYS A 503 55.42 22.22 -48.86
C LYS A 503 54.00 22.67 -48.48
N TYR A 504 53.81 23.94 -48.15
CA TYR A 504 52.49 24.48 -47.76
C TYR A 504 51.58 24.77 -48.97
N ASP A 505 52.14 25.12 -50.15
CA ASP A 505 51.37 25.27 -51.41
C ASP A 505 50.74 23.97 -51.89
N ARG A 506 51.40 22.84 -51.61
CA ARG A 506 50.91 21.49 -51.92
C ARG A 506 50.08 20.89 -50.80
N ALA A 507 49.82 21.64 -49.73
CA ALA A 507 49.03 21.16 -48.61
C ALA A 507 47.57 20.99 -49.03
N GLU A 508 46.96 19.86 -48.65
CA GLU A 508 45.56 19.59 -48.93
C GLU A 508 44.68 20.47 -48.03
N VAL A 509 43.67 21.11 -48.63
CA VAL A 509 42.76 22.01 -47.92
C VAL A 509 41.49 21.27 -47.60
N VAL A 510 41.18 21.15 -46.32
CA VAL A 510 39.98 20.42 -45.89
C VAL A 510 39.06 21.36 -45.13
N ASP A 511 37.76 21.25 -45.40
CA ASP A 511 36.73 22.00 -44.67
C ASP A 511 36.58 21.43 -43.26
N GLU A 512 36.69 22.29 -42.25
CA GLU A 512 36.58 21.91 -40.85
C GLU A 512 35.18 21.40 -40.51
N ALA A 513 34.15 21.89 -41.21
CA ALA A 513 32.79 21.40 -41.05
C ALA A 513 32.64 19.96 -41.58
N GLU A 514 33.35 19.63 -42.66
CA GLU A 514 33.34 18.29 -43.26
C GLU A 514 34.12 17.28 -42.40
N ILE A 515 35.27 17.65 -41.84
CA ILE A 515 35.99 16.81 -40.87
C ILE A 515 35.15 16.57 -39.62
N ALA A 516 34.52 17.63 -39.08
CA ALA A 516 33.66 17.49 -37.90
C ALA A 516 32.42 16.62 -38.19
N ALA A 517 31.82 16.75 -39.37
CA ALA A 517 30.69 15.92 -39.79
C ALA A 517 31.11 14.46 -40.00
N ASN A 518 32.26 14.20 -40.64
CA ASN A 518 32.78 12.85 -40.85
C ASN A 518 33.18 12.18 -39.53
N LEU A 519 33.83 12.90 -38.61
CA LEU A 519 34.14 12.41 -37.27
C LEU A 519 32.87 12.09 -36.49
N LYS A 520 31.85 12.96 -36.54
CA LYS A 520 30.56 12.73 -35.89
C LYS A 520 29.85 11.51 -36.48
N ALA A 521 29.84 11.36 -37.80
CA ALA A 521 29.26 10.19 -38.47
C ALA A 521 30.02 8.89 -38.14
N GLU A 522 31.35 8.94 -38.02
CA GLU A 522 32.16 7.80 -37.61
C GLU A 522 31.92 7.42 -36.13
N GLU A 523 31.78 8.42 -35.25
CA GLU A 523 31.40 8.22 -33.85
C GLU A 523 30.00 7.61 -33.71
N GLU A 524 29.03 8.10 -34.49
CA GLU A 524 27.66 7.57 -34.54
C GLU A 524 27.64 6.13 -35.05
N LYS A 525 28.39 5.82 -36.11
CA LYS A 525 28.53 4.45 -36.61
C LYS A 525 29.15 3.51 -35.56
N LYS A 526 30.21 3.95 -34.86
CA LYS A 526 30.81 3.20 -33.73
C LYS A 526 29.87 3.06 -32.53
N LEU A 527 28.90 3.94 -32.39
CA LEU A 527 27.86 3.87 -31.37
C LEU A 527 26.81 2.82 -31.75
N ASP A 528 26.36 2.84 -32.99
CA ASP A 528 25.41 1.87 -33.54
C ASP A 528 25.96 0.44 -33.55
N GLU A 529 27.21 0.26 -33.97
CA GLU A 529 27.89 -1.05 -33.92
C GLU A 529 27.98 -1.56 -32.47
N ALA A 530 28.30 -0.68 -31.52
CA ALA A 530 28.37 -1.06 -30.11
C ALA A 530 26.98 -1.35 -29.51
N PHE A 531 25.94 -0.62 -29.94
CA PHE A 531 24.56 -0.87 -29.53
C PHE A 531 24.07 -2.24 -30.02
N LEU A 532 24.40 -2.59 -31.27
CA LEU A 532 24.12 -3.92 -31.82
C LEU A 532 24.84 -5.01 -31.01
N VAL A 533 26.12 -4.82 -30.68
CA VAL A 533 26.86 -5.78 -29.83
C VAL A 533 26.22 -5.92 -28.46
N TRP A 534 25.78 -4.83 -27.83
CA TRP A 534 25.09 -4.88 -26.53
C TRP A 534 23.78 -5.68 -26.59
N ARG A 535 22.99 -5.51 -27.65
CA ARG A 535 21.79 -6.33 -27.91
C ARG A 535 22.14 -7.80 -28.12
N LYS A 536 23.14 -8.10 -28.95
CA LYS A 536 23.63 -9.48 -29.16
C LYS A 536 24.04 -10.15 -27.85
N THR A 537 24.76 -9.43 -26.99
CA THR A 537 25.17 -9.92 -25.66
C THR A 537 23.95 -10.23 -24.79
N TYR A 538 22.93 -9.38 -24.78
CA TYR A 538 21.70 -9.63 -24.03
C TYR A 538 21.04 -10.95 -24.42
N TYR A 539 20.80 -11.18 -25.71
CA TYR A 539 20.15 -12.41 -26.19
C TYR A 539 21.02 -13.65 -25.96
N LYS A 540 22.34 -13.52 -26.11
CA LYS A 540 23.27 -14.62 -25.85
C LYS A 540 23.35 -15.00 -24.36
N GLU A 541 23.43 -14.03 -23.45
CA GLU A 541 23.59 -14.29 -22.02
C GLU A 541 22.27 -14.65 -21.31
N LYS A 542 21.15 -14.04 -21.72
CA LYS A 542 19.86 -14.24 -21.04
C LYS A 542 19.02 -15.34 -21.65
N LEU A 543 19.03 -15.47 -22.98
CA LEU A 543 18.16 -16.39 -23.73
C LEU A 543 18.94 -17.50 -24.44
N GLU A 544 20.28 -17.46 -24.43
CA GLU A 544 21.14 -18.42 -25.13
C GLU A 544 20.90 -18.49 -26.64
N PHE A 545 20.39 -17.40 -27.23
CA PHE A 545 20.09 -17.31 -28.67
C PHE A 545 21.28 -16.84 -29.49
N ASP A 546 21.37 -17.34 -30.72
CA ASP A 546 22.21 -16.76 -31.76
C ASP A 546 21.44 -15.68 -32.51
N PHE A 547 21.72 -14.42 -32.17
CA PHE A 547 21.05 -13.24 -32.74
C PHE A 547 21.14 -13.19 -34.27
N ASP A 548 22.23 -13.70 -34.86
CA ASP A 548 22.47 -13.60 -36.30
C ASP A 548 21.70 -14.63 -37.12
N GLN A 549 21.12 -15.67 -36.49
CA GLN A 549 20.40 -16.71 -37.22
C GLN A 549 18.96 -16.32 -37.56
N GLY A 550 18.27 -15.51 -36.75
CA GLY A 550 16.96 -14.89 -37.06
C GLY A 550 15.69 -15.57 -36.51
N PRO A 551 15.41 -16.87 -36.75
CA PRO A 551 14.15 -17.52 -36.38
C PRO A 551 13.77 -17.47 -34.91
N ASP A 552 14.74 -17.49 -34.00
CA ASP A 552 14.46 -17.54 -32.56
C ASP A 552 14.03 -16.17 -32.01
N LEU A 553 14.58 -15.08 -32.55
CA LEU A 553 14.14 -13.72 -32.21
C LEU A 553 12.71 -13.48 -32.73
N GLU A 554 12.39 -13.93 -33.94
CA GLU A 554 11.04 -13.81 -34.50
C GLU A 554 10.00 -14.55 -33.65
N LYS A 555 10.31 -15.77 -33.20
CA LYS A 555 9.44 -16.55 -32.29
C LYS A 555 9.27 -15.87 -30.93
N LEU A 556 10.34 -15.28 -30.38
CA LEU A 556 10.30 -14.53 -29.13
C LEU A 556 9.36 -13.33 -29.23
N VAL A 557 9.52 -12.53 -30.30
CA VAL A 557 8.68 -11.36 -30.58
C VAL A 557 7.22 -11.78 -30.77
N PHE A 558 6.95 -12.80 -31.59
CA PHE A 558 5.60 -13.35 -31.77
C PHE A 558 4.97 -13.75 -30.43
N SER A 559 5.68 -14.55 -29.62
CA SER A 559 5.16 -15.06 -28.34
C SER A 559 4.90 -13.93 -27.34
N TYR A 560 5.69 -12.86 -27.36
CA TYR A 560 5.51 -11.72 -26.47
C TYR A 560 4.26 -10.91 -26.84
N VAL A 561 4.07 -10.62 -28.14
CA VAL A 561 2.90 -9.87 -28.62
C VAL A 561 1.63 -10.70 -28.51
N GLU A 562 1.70 -12.01 -28.80
CA GLU A 562 0.61 -12.97 -28.53
C GLU A 562 0.23 -12.92 -27.05
N GLY A 563 1.21 -12.90 -26.15
CA GLY A 563 0.96 -12.80 -24.72
C GLY A 563 0.33 -11.48 -24.28
N LEU A 564 0.71 -10.34 -24.87
CA LEU A 564 0.07 -9.05 -24.58
C LEU A 564 -1.41 -9.09 -24.96
N GLN A 565 -1.73 -9.70 -26.10
CA GLN A 565 -3.11 -9.90 -26.52
C GLN A 565 -3.87 -10.87 -25.61
N TRP A 566 -3.22 -11.96 -25.16
CA TRP A 566 -3.79 -12.90 -24.17
C TRP A 566 -4.14 -12.17 -22.87
N VAL A 567 -3.23 -11.33 -22.35
CA VAL A 567 -3.43 -10.55 -21.13
C VAL A 567 -4.63 -9.61 -21.30
N LEU A 568 -4.70 -8.85 -22.40
CA LEU A 568 -5.86 -7.98 -22.62
C LEU A 568 -7.18 -8.74 -22.68
N TYR A 569 -7.23 -9.88 -23.37
CA TYR A 569 -8.44 -10.70 -23.35
C TYR A 569 -8.79 -11.22 -21.95
N TYR A 570 -7.79 -11.69 -21.19
CA TYR A 570 -7.98 -12.18 -19.82
C TYR A 570 -8.70 -11.16 -18.92
N TYR A 571 -8.33 -9.89 -19.05
CA TYR A 571 -8.90 -8.79 -18.26
C TYR A 571 -10.24 -8.29 -18.82
N TYR A 572 -10.38 -8.13 -20.13
CA TYR A 572 -11.59 -7.55 -20.76
C TYR A 572 -12.74 -8.56 -20.94
N ILE A 573 -12.43 -9.79 -21.33
CA ILE A 573 -13.44 -10.79 -21.75
C ILE A 573 -13.39 -12.09 -20.95
N GLY A 574 -12.36 -12.29 -20.12
CA GLY A 574 -12.12 -13.53 -19.37
C GLY A 574 -11.05 -14.40 -20.03
N VAL A 575 -10.76 -15.59 -19.46
CA VAL A 575 -9.70 -16.48 -19.93
C VAL A 575 -9.87 -16.82 -21.41
N PRO A 576 -8.94 -16.40 -22.30
CA PRO A 576 -9.03 -16.76 -23.71
C PRO A 576 -8.44 -18.14 -24.00
N SER A 577 -7.49 -18.60 -23.17
CA SER A 577 -6.91 -19.95 -23.23
C SER A 577 -6.38 -20.37 -21.85
N TRP A 578 -6.78 -21.55 -21.39
CA TRP A 578 -6.26 -22.14 -20.16
C TRP A 578 -4.86 -22.76 -20.33
N GLU A 579 -4.50 -23.12 -21.56
CA GLU A 579 -3.29 -23.88 -21.89
C GLU A 579 -2.14 -23.00 -22.40
N TRP A 580 -2.42 -21.78 -22.85
CA TRP A 580 -1.39 -20.85 -23.32
C TRP A 580 -0.48 -20.37 -22.17
N PHE A 581 0.81 -20.20 -22.46
CA PHE A 581 1.77 -19.55 -21.56
C PHE A 581 2.93 -18.97 -22.37
N TYR A 582 3.63 -17.97 -21.81
CA TYR A 582 4.83 -17.40 -22.42
C TYR A 582 6.06 -18.31 -22.16
N PRO A 583 6.73 -18.86 -23.20
CA PRO A 583 7.70 -19.93 -23.04
C PRO A 583 9.16 -19.46 -22.83
N TYR A 584 9.36 -18.25 -22.32
CA TYR A 584 10.69 -17.69 -22.07
C TYR A 584 10.75 -16.98 -20.71
N HIS A 585 11.92 -16.96 -20.06
CA HIS A 585 12.10 -16.26 -18.78
C HIS A 585 12.28 -14.74 -18.93
N TYR A 586 12.58 -14.26 -20.15
CA TYR A 586 12.87 -12.85 -20.43
C TYR A 586 12.06 -12.32 -21.61
N ALA A 587 11.82 -11.01 -21.62
CA ALA A 587 11.16 -10.30 -22.70
C ALA A 587 12.16 -9.94 -23.83
N PRO A 588 11.70 -9.68 -25.07
CA PRO A 588 12.53 -9.05 -26.08
C PRO A 588 12.93 -7.62 -25.69
N LYS A 589 13.99 -7.09 -26.31
CA LYS A 589 14.35 -5.67 -26.24
C LYS A 589 13.31 -4.82 -26.97
N ILE A 590 13.11 -3.57 -26.54
CA ILE A 590 12.06 -2.70 -27.11
C ILE A 590 12.37 -2.39 -28.57
N THR A 591 13.66 -2.19 -28.91
CA THR A 591 14.12 -1.98 -30.30
C THR A 591 13.83 -3.13 -31.25
N ASP A 592 13.51 -4.33 -30.76
CA ASP A 592 13.19 -5.51 -31.55
C ASP A 592 11.67 -5.68 -31.80
N LEU A 593 10.81 -4.91 -31.12
CA LEU A 593 9.36 -4.95 -31.27
C LEU A 593 8.89 -4.08 -32.46
N VAL A 594 9.24 -4.51 -33.67
CA VAL A 594 8.96 -3.80 -34.93
C VAL A 594 8.19 -4.67 -35.93
N ASN A 595 7.53 -4.04 -36.90
CA ASN A 595 6.67 -4.62 -37.94
C ASN A 595 5.50 -5.46 -37.37
N LEU A 596 4.89 -5.02 -36.26
CA LEU A 596 3.94 -5.81 -35.47
C LEU A 596 2.61 -6.03 -36.19
N ASP A 597 2.28 -5.18 -37.15
CA ASP A 597 1.08 -5.26 -38.01
C ASP A 597 0.96 -6.57 -38.80
N ARG A 598 2.07 -7.31 -38.97
CA ARG A 598 2.09 -8.64 -39.58
C ARG A 598 1.34 -9.70 -38.78
N PHE A 599 1.14 -9.48 -37.48
CA PHE A 599 0.45 -10.43 -36.61
C PHE A 599 -1.05 -10.13 -36.52
N ASN A 600 -1.86 -11.18 -36.40
CA ASN A 600 -3.30 -11.06 -36.18
C ASN A 600 -3.74 -12.16 -35.21
N PHE A 601 -4.32 -11.74 -34.08
CA PHE A 601 -4.69 -12.63 -32.98
C PHE A 601 -6.20 -12.74 -32.77
N LYS A 602 -6.99 -12.23 -33.73
CA LYS A 602 -8.45 -12.34 -33.68
C LYS A 602 -8.86 -13.80 -33.83
N ASN A 603 -9.62 -14.32 -32.86
CA ASN A 603 -10.02 -15.74 -32.77
C ASN A 603 -8.84 -16.72 -32.77
N HIS A 604 -7.66 -16.30 -32.31
CA HIS A 604 -6.43 -17.10 -32.33
C HIS A 604 -6.33 -18.13 -31.20
N PHE A 605 -6.88 -17.82 -30.03
CA PHE A 605 -6.78 -18.68 -28.85
C PHE A 605 -7.83 -19.78 -28.84
N ASP A 606 -7.40 -21.02 -28.55
CA ASP A 606 -8.29 -22.10 -28.13
C ASP A 606 -8.46 -22.04 -26.61
N ILE A 607 -9.71 -22.13 -26.16
CA ILE A 607 -10.06 -22.05 -24.75
C ILE A 607 -9.41 -23.17 -23.96
N GLY A 608 -9.31 -24.38 -24.53
CA GLY A 608 -8.77 -25.56 -23.86
C GLY A 608 -9.55 -25.92 -22.58
N ARG A 609 -8.88 -26.55 -21.61
CA ARG A 609 -9.46 -26.83 -20.28
C ARG A 609 -8.54 -26.35 -19.14
N PRO A 610 -9.10 -25.97 -17.99
CA PRO A 610 -8.29 -25.86 -16.78
C PRO A 610 -7.69 -27.21 -16.39
N PHE A 611 -6.52 -27.17 -15.75
CA PHE A 611 -5.96 -28.32 -15.06
C PHE A 611 -6.86 -28.79 -13.93
N LEU A 612 -6.85 -30.10 -13.64
CA LEU A 612 -7.40 -30.61 -12.40
C LEU A 612 -6.53 -30.16 -11.22
N PRO A 613 -7.09 -30.09 -10.00
CA PRO A 613 -6.34 -29.60 -8.84
C PRO A 613 -4.99 -30.30 -8.62
N PHE A 614 -4.91 -31.62 -8.80
CA PHE A 614 -3.65 -32.36 -8.62
C PHE A 614 -2.68 -32.18 -9.80
N GLU A 615 -3.19 -31.94 -11.01
CA GLU A 615 -2.36 -31.59 -12.17
C GLU A 615 -1.66 -30.24 -11.90
N GLN A 616 -2.40 -29.24 -11.38
CA GLN A 616 -1.82 -27.97 -10.95
C GLN A 616 -0.83 -28.13 -9.79
N LEU A 617 -1.17 -28.87 -8.73
CA LEU A 617 -0.27 -29.08 -7.58
C LEU A 617 1.09 -29.62 -8.03
N MET A 618 1.08 -30.61 -8.91
CA MET A 618 2.32 -31.19 -9.46
C MET A 618 3.04 -30.22 -10.39
N GLY A 619 2.30 -29.33 -11.07
CA GLY A 619 2.87 -28.28 -11.90
C GLY A 619 3.49 -27.11 -11.12
N VAL A 620 3.06 -26.85 -9.87
CA VAL A 620 3.49 -25.65 -9.11
C VAL A 620 4.34 -25.93 -7.87
N LEU A 621 4.16 -27.07 -7.19
CA LEU A 621 4.83 -27.31 -5.91
C LEU A 621 6.26 -27.86 -6.08
N PRO A 622 7.21 -27.43 -5.22
CA PRO A 622 8.52 -28.06 -5.15
C PRO A 622 8.46 -29.38 -4.37
N ALA A 623 9.47 -30.25 -4.55
CA ALA A 623 9.58 -31.52 -3.83
C ALA A 623 9.61 -31.36 -2.29
N ALA A 624 10.11 -30.21 -1.79
CA ALA A 624 10.12 -29.87 -0.38
C ALA A 624 8.71 -29.80 0.26
N SER A 625 7.68 -29.49 -0.53
CA SER A 625 6.28 -29.40 -0.10
C SER A 625 5.44 -30.62 -0.56
N SER A 626 6.09 -31.75 -0.85
CA SER A 626 5.44 -32.97 -1.35
C SER A 626 4.43 -33.60 -0.37
N THR A 627 4.47 -33.23 0.91
CA THR A 627 3.50 -33.67 1.93
C THR A 627 2.07 -33.24 1.60
N HIS A 628 1.87 -32.13 0.88
CA HIS A 628 0.57 -31.64 0.45
C HIS A 628 -0.01 -32.35 -0.79
N ILE A 629 0.77 -33.24 -1.39
CA ILE A 629 0.40 -34.00 -2.58
C ILE A 629 -0.02 -35.42 -2.18
N PRO A 630 -0.98 -36.05 -2.89
CA PRO A 630 -1.32 -37.46 -2.72
C PRO A 630 -0.10 -38.37 -2.70
N GLU A 631 -0.10 -39.36 -1.81
CA GLU A 631 1.03 -40.28 -1.62
C GLU A 631 1.42 -40.99 -2.93
N ALA A 632 0.44 -41.35 -3.76
CA ALA A 632 0.61 -41.94 -5.08
C ALA A 632 1.57 -41.15 -6.01
N PHE A 633 1.59 -39.82 -5.90
CA PHE A 633 2.35 -38.95 -6.79
C PHE A 633 3.67 -38.46 -6.20
N ARG A 634 3.88 -38.54 -4.88
CA ARG A 634 5.10 -38.00 -4.22
C ARG A 634 6.40 -38.54 -4.81
N GLY A 635 6.42 -39.84 -5.13
CA GLY A 635 7.59 -40.47 -5.74
C GLY A 635 7.95 -39.90 -7.11
N LEU A 636 7.02 -39.30 -7.86
CA LEU A 636 7.34 -38.67 -9.13
C LEU A 636 8.26 -37.43 -8.99
N MET A 637 8.33 -36.83 -7.79
CA MET A 637 9.15 -35.65 -7.53
C MET A 637 10.57 -35.98 -7.03
N THR A 638 10.79 -37.21 -6.56
CA THR A 638 12.02 -37.56 -5.82
C THR A 638 12.71 -38.82 -6.34
N ASP A 639 11.98 -39.73 -6.99
CA ASP A 639 12.53 -40.98 -7.52
C ASP A 639 13.46 -40.69 -8.71
N PRO A 640 14.73 -41.14 -8.67
CA PRO A 640 15.65 -41.08 -9.81
C PRO A 640 15.09 -41.67 -11.12
N GLY A 641 14.17 -42.64 -11.02
CA GLY A 641 13.51 -43.26 -12.18
C GLY A 641 12.28 -42.50 -12.70
N SER A 642 11.91 -41.35 -12.10
CA SER A 642 10.73 -40.60 -12.51
C SER A 642 10.91 -39.98 -13.91
N PRO A 643 9.92 -40.10 -14.80
CA PRO A 643 9.97 -39.49 -16.14
C PRO A 643 9.87 -37.96 -16.14
N ILE A 644 9.66 -37.33 -14.97
CA ILE A 644 9.47 -35.89 -14.77
C ILE A 644 10.31 -35.34 -13.61
N LEU A 645 11.38 -36.05 -13.20
CA LEU A 645 12.28 -35.60 -12.13
C LEU A 645 12.94 -34.25 -12.45
N ASP A 646 13.25 -34.01 -13.72
CA ASP A 646 13.82 -32.76 -14.24
C ASP A 646 12.95 -31.53 -13.95
N PHE A 647 11.66 -31.72 -13.65
CA PHE A 647 10.77 -30.62 -13.25
C PHE A 647 10.98 -30.16 -11.80
N TYR A 648 11.74 -30.88 -10.98
CA TYR A 648 11.90 -30.57 -9.56
C TYR A 648 13.37 -30.37 -9.17
N PRO A 649 14.04 -29.34 -9.72
CA PRO A 649 15.43 -29.05 -9.36
C PRO A 649 15.55 -28.69 -7.87
N VAL A 650 16.56 -29.24 -7.21
CA VAL A 650 16.88 -28.90 -5.80
C VAL A 650 17.56 -27.53 -5.72
N ASP A 651 18.48 -27.26 -6.64
CA ASP A 651 19.18 -25.99 -6.79
C ASP A 651 18.79 -25.33 -8.12
N PHE A 652 18.54 -24.02 -8.09
CA PHE A 652 18.17 -23.23 -9.26
C PHE A 652 18.81 -21.83 -9.22
N GLU A 653 19.09 -21.27 -10.40
CA GLU A 653 19.68 -19.94 -10.56
C GLU A 653 18.64 -18.85 -10.27
N CYS A 654 19.05 -17.81 -9.54
CA CYS A 654 18.26 -16.60 -9.30
C CYS A 654 19.01 -15.42 -9.94
N ASP A 655 18.51 -14.91 -11.07
CA ASP A 655 19.12 -13.78 -11.78
C ASP A 655 18.44 -12.46 -11.37
N MET A 656 19.20 -11.55 -10.78
CA MET A 656 18.70 -10.26 -10.33
C MET A 656 18.20 -9.37 -11.48
N ASN A 657 18.71 -9.55 -12.71
CA ASN A 657 18.29 -8.81 -13.91
C ASN A 657 18.08 -7.28 -13.70
N GLY A 658 19.02 -6.62 -13.02
CA GLY A 658 18.96 -5.17 -12.72
C GLY A 658 18.06 -4.78 -11.55
N LYS A 659 17.34 -5.72 -10.94
CA LYS A 659 16.51 -5.51 -9.75
C LYS A 659 17.36 -5.36 -8.49
N LYS A 660 16.85 -4.56 -7.55
CA LYS A 660 17.56 -4.25 -6.28
C LYS A 660 17.25 -5.25 -5.18
N ALA A 661 16.15 -5.99 -5.30
CA ALA A 661 15.69 -6.91 -4.28
C ALA A 661 15.68 -8.36 -4.79
N GLU A 662 16.17 -9.28 -3.96
CA GLU A 662 16.34 -10.70 -4.33
C GLU A 662 15.02 -11.41 -4.64
N TRP A 663 13.91 -10.95 -4.05
CA TRP A 663 12.59 -11.50 -4.32
C TRP A 663 12.04 -11.11 -5.71
N GLU A 664 12.58 -10.06 -6.34
CA GLU A 664 12.28 -9.66 -7.73
C GLU A 664 13.19 -10.36 -8.76
N ALA A 665 14.07 -11.26 -8.30
CA ALA A 665 14.97 -11.99 -9.19
C ALA A 665 14.21 -13.00 -10.06
N VAL A 666 14.65 -13.15 -11.31
CA VAL A 666 14.16 -14.16 -12.24
C VAL A 666 14.62 -15.53 -11.75
N ILE A 667 13.66 -16.40 -11.44
CA ILE A 667 13.91 -17.77 -10.99
C ILE A 667 13.92 -18.68 -12.22
N LYS A 668 15.11 -19.17 -12.58
CA LYS A 668 15.28 -20.06 -13.72
C LYS A 668 15.00 -21.50 -13.33
N ILE A 669 13.76 -21.93 -13.55
CA ILE A 669 13.32 -23.32 -13.43
C ILE A 669 12.78 -23.84 -14.78
N PRO A 670 12.94 -25.14 -15.11
CA PRO A 670 12.48 -25.70 -16.39
C PRO A 670 10.97 -25.61 -16.54
N PHE A 671 10.44 -25.15 -17.67
CA PHE A 671 9.00 -25.13 -17.93
C PHE A 671 8.39 -26.54 -17.96
N ILE A 672 7.17 -26.71 -17.41
CA ILE A 672 6.49 -28.01 -17.42
C ILE A 672 6.03 -28.34 -18.84
N ASP A 673 6.42 -29.52 -19.33
CA ASP A 673 5.74 -30.16 -20.46
C ASP A 673 4.47 -30.84 -19.95
N GLU A 674 3.33 -30.28 -20.34
CA GLU A 674 2.01 -30.75 -19.94
C GLU A 674 1.76 -32.22 -20.31
N LYS A 675 2.12 -32.63 -21.53
CA LYS A 675 1.85 -34.01 -21.99
C LYS A 675 2.66 -35.02 -21.18
N ARG A 676 3.92 -34.70 -20.87
CA ARG A 676 4.77 -35.54 -20.00
C ARG A 676 4.21 -35.61 -18.57
N LEU A 677 3.78 -34.48 -18.02
CA LEU A 677 3.18 -34.43 -16.68
C LEU A 677 1.91 -35.27 -16.60
N LEU A 678 0.94 -35.02 -17.48
CA LEU A 678 -0.36 -35.72 -17.46
C LEU A 678 -0.20 -37.23 -17.64
N LYS A 679 0.68 -37.67 -18.55
CA LYS A 679 0.99 -39.10 -18.75
C LYS A 679 1.59 -39.75 -17.49
N ALA A 680 2.45 -39.05 -16.77
CA ALA A 680 3.05 -39.55 -15.54
C ALA A 680 2.01 -39.68 -14.39
N LEU A 681 1.07 -38.74 -14.30
CA LEU A 681 -0.02 -38.78 -13.33
C LEU A 681 -1.04 -39.87 -13.64
N GLU A 682 -1.43 -40.02 -14.91
CA GLU A 682 -2.37 -41.05 -15.36
C GLU A 682 -1.87 -42.47 -15.02
N ALA A 683 -0.56 -42.73 -15.20
CA ALA A 683 0.07 -44.00 -14.85
C ALA A 683 -0.05 -44.39 -13.37
N ARG A 684 -0.31 -43.43 -12.47
CA ARG A 684 -0.46 -43.65 -11.02
C ARG A 684 -1.87 -43.32 -10.50
N ALA A 685 -2.79 -42.87 -11.35
CA ALA A 685 -4.11 -42.37 -10.94
C ALA A 685 -4.98 -43.45 -10.25
N ASN A 686 -4.78 -44.72 -10.57
CA ASN A 686 -5.47 -45.84 -9.95
C ASN A 686 -5.11 -46.04 -8.45
N GLN A 687 -3.97 -45.50 -8.00
CA GLN A 687 -3.50 -45.58 -6.61
C GLN A 687 -4.16 -44.52 -5.70
N LEU A 688 -4.87 -43.53 -6.27
CA LEU A 688 -5.58 -42.51 -5.49
C LEU A 688 -6.74 -43.11 -4.70
N THR A 689 -6.86 -42.67 -3.45
CA THR A 689 -8.00 -42.99 -2.56
C THR A 689 -9.31 -42.38 -3.08
N LYS A 690 -10.45 -42.83 -2.55
CA LYS A 690 -11.77 -42.29 -2.93
C LYS A 690 -11.91 -40.79 -2.60
N GLU A 691 -11.40 -40.36 -1.45
CA GLU A 691 -11.40 -38.96 -1.02
C GLU A 691 -10.54 -38.11 -1.97
N GLU A 692 -9.33 -38.57 -2.29
CA GLU A 692 -8.43 -37.87 -3.23
C GLU A 692 -9.04 -37.74 -4.63
N ARG A 693 -9.71 -38.79 -5.13
CA ARG A 693 -10.46 -38.72 -6.41
C ARG A 693 -11.66 -37.77 -6.37
N SER A 694 -12.23 -37.53 -5.20
CA SER A 694 -13.28 -36.53 -5.00
C SER A 694 -12.70 -35.12 -5.01
N ARG A 695 -11.57 -34.91 -4.31
CA ARG A 695 -10.86 -33.63 -4.23
C ARG A 695 -10.25 -33.20 -5.57
N ASN A 696 -9.91 -34.15 -6.45
CA ASN A 696 -9.36 -33.86 -7.77
C ASN A 696 -10.44 -33.57 -8.84
N ARG A 697 -11.42 -32.74 -8.52
CA ARG A 697 -12.51 -32.34 -9.42
C ARG A 697 -12.82 -30.86 -9.23
N HIS A 698 -13.41 -30.24 -10.25
CA HIS A 698 -13.98 -28.91 -10.13
C HIS A 698 -15.35 -28.97 -9.44
N GLY A 699 -15.67 -27.93 -8.67
CA GLY A 699 -16.94 -27.77 -7.96
C GLY A 699 -17.71 -26.54 -8.40
N ASN A 700 -18.65 -26.09 -7.57
CA ASN A 700 -19.54 -24.98 -7.87
C ASN A 700 -19.35 -23.83 -6.86
N SER A 701 -19.81 -22.64 -7.25
CA SER A 701 -20.05 -21.54 -6.32
C SER A 701 -21.36 -21.77 -5.56
N PHE A 702 -21.48 -21.19 -4.37
CA PHE A 702 -22.67 -21.32 -3.53
C PHE A 702 -23.26 -19.95 -3.18
N SER A 703 -24.57 -19.81 -3.25
CA SER A 703 -25.33 -18.66 -2.76
C SER A 703 -25.99 -18.99 -1.42
N PHE A 704 -25.98 -18.04 -0.49
CA PHE A 704 -26.54 -18.17 0.85
C PHE A 704 -27.61 -17.11 1.04
N MET A 705 -28.80 -17.53 1.49
CA MET A 705 -29.95 -16.66 1.68
C MET A 705 -30.61 -16.97 3.03
N PHE A 706 -31.03 -15.92 3.74
CA PHE A 706 -31.83 -16.06 4.95
C PHE A 706 -33.23 -16.62 4.61
N ASP A 707 -33.62 -17.69 5.29
CA ASP A 707 -34.88 -18.40 5.10
C ASP A 707 -35.43 -18.86 6.48
N PRO A 708 -36.19 -17.99 7.16
CA PRO A 708 -36.75 -18.32 8.46
C PRO A 708 -37.88 -19.37 8.39
N ALA A 709 -38.39 -19.68 7.19
CA ALA A 709 -39.49 -20.62 7.03
C ALA A 709 -39.04 -22.10 7.08
N THR A 710 -37.77 -22.39 6.81
CA THR A 710 -37.22 -23.75 6.79
C THR A 710 -36.00 -23.94 7.69
N PRO A 711 -36.16 -23.85 9.03
CA PRO A 711 -35.09 -24.15 9.97
C PRO A 711 -34.65 -25.60 9.84
N HIS A 712 -33.33 -25.84 9.80
CA HIS A 712 -32.77 -27.20 9.72
C HIS A 712 -31.46 -27.32 10.50
N LEU A 713 -31.03 -28.57 10.77
CA LEU A 713 -29.74 -28.85 11.39
C LEU A 713 -28.62 -28.72 10.36
N TYR A 714 -27.66 -27.82 10.57
CA TYR A 714 -26.43 -27.77 9.79
C TYR A 714 -25.28 -28.39 10.60
N LYS A 715 -24.78 -29.54 10.14
CA LYS A 715 -23.71 -30.28 10.85
C LYS A 715 -22.36 -29.64 10.59
N SER A 716 -21.59 -29.41 11.66
CA SER A 716 -20.20 -28.99 11.54
C SER A 716 -19.28 -30.18 11.25
N VAL A 717 -18.23 -29.95 10.45
CA VAL A 717 -17.17 -30.92 10.16
C VAL A 717 -16.16 -31.02 11.32
N LEU A 718 -16.10 -30.00 12.19
CA LEU A 718 -15.24 -29.95 13.38
C LEU A 718 -16.08 -29.63 14.63
N PRO A 719 -16.96 -30.53 15.08
CA PRO A 719 -17.93 -30.26 16.15
C PRO A 719 -17.30 -29.90 17.50
N GLU A 720 -16.05 -30.31 17.75
CA GLU A 720 -15.31 -30.01 18.99
C GLU A 720 -14.88 -28.53 19.06
N VAL A 721 -14.56 -27.92 17.93
CA VAL A 721 -14.14 -26.52 17.82
C VAL A 721 -15.34 -25.63 17.45
N PHE A 722 -16.15 -26.10 16.50
CA PHE A 722 -17.26 -25.39 15.90
C PHE A 722 -18.53 -26.23 16.05
N PRO A 723 -19.39 -25.96 17.05
CA PRO A 723 -20.61 -26.73 17.27
C PRO A 723 -21.57 -26.69 16.07
N SER A 724 -22.35 -27.76 15.87
CA SER A 724 -23.36 -27.79 14.81
C SER A 724 -24.46 -26.75 15.05
N ILE A 725 -24.99 -26.14 13.98
CA ILE A 725 -26.06 -25.14 14.06
C ILE A 725 -27.39 -25.89 14.13
N THR A 726 -28.02 -25.91 15.31
CA THR A 726 -29.24 -26.69 15.56
C THR A 726 -30.46 -26.16 14.81
N GLN A 727 -30.55 -24.84 14.63
CA GLN A 727 -31.60 -24.16 13.87
C GLN A 727 -30.97 -23.21 12.84
N CYS A 728 -30.35 -23.77 11.81
CA CYS A 728 -29.84 -22.99 10.68
C CYS A 728 -31.03 -22.39 9.91
N LEU A 729 -31.04 -21.06 9.80
CA LEU A 729 -32.02 -20.27 9.04
C LEU A 729 -31.44 -19.80 7.71
N CYS A 730 -30.38 -20.45 7.22
CA CYS A 730 -29.70 -20.12 5.99
C CYS A 730 -29.91 -21.25 4.97
N THR A 731 -30.48 -20.92 3.81
CA THR A 731 -30.59 -21.85 2.69
C THR A 731 -29.40 -21.67 1.76
N MET A 732 -28.58 -22.72 1.64
CA MET A 732 -27.44 -22.77 0.71
C MET A 732 -27.86 -23.43 -0.61
N LYS A 733 -27.58 -22.76 -1.75
CA LYS A 733 -27.86 -23.28 -3.10
C LYS A 733 -26.63 -23.16 -3.98
N VAL A 734 -26.56 -23.97 -5.02
CA VAL A 734 -25.57 -23.78 -6.09
C VAL A 734 -25.85 -22.46 -6.79
N SER A 735 -24.86 -21.59 -6.86
CA SER A 735 -24.91 -20.32 -7.57
C SER A 735 -24.38 -20.50 -8.98
N HIS A 736 -25.09 -19.93 -9.95
CA HIS A 736 -24.68 -19.89 -11.35
C HIS A 736 -24.37 -18.44 -11.73
N LEU A 737 -23.28 -18.25 -12.48
CA LEU A 737 -22.98 -16.93 -13.03
C LEU A 737 -24.10 -16.47 -13.97
N PRO A 738 -24.38 -15.15 -14.05
CA PRO A 738 -25.33 -14.62 -15.01
C PRO A 738 -24.94 -15.02 -16.45
N LEU A 739 -25.94 -15.27 -17.30
CA LEU A 739 -25.67 -15.59 -18.71
C LEU A 739 -25.18 -14.35 -19.45
N LYS A 740 -24.28 -14.52 -20.43
CA LYS A 740 -23.85 -13.39 -21.28
C LYS A 740 -25.05 -12.74 -21.97
N GLY A 741 -25.21 -11.43 -21.79
CA GLY A 741 -26.31 -10.67 -22.39
C GLY A 741 -26.33 -10.77 -23.92
N LYS A 742 -27.53 -10.64 -24.53
CA LYS A 742 -27.73 -10.77 -25.99
C LYS A 742 -26.87 -9.78 -26.81
N GLY A 743 -26.54 -8.62 -26.25
CA GLY A 743 -25.68 -7.60 -26.87
C GLY A 743 -24.17 -7.79 -26.64
N GLY A 744 -23.75 -8.90 -26.00
CA GLY A 744 -22.38 -9.08 -25.57
C GLY A 744 -22.02 -8.30 -24.29
N PHE A 745 -20.72 -8.17 -24.01
CA PHE A 745 -20.26 -7.37 -22.88
C PHE A 745 -20.45 -5.88 -23.16
N LYS A 746 -20.89 -5.13 -22.15
CA LYS A 746 -20.99 -3.67 -22.23
C LYS A 746 -19.59 -3.07 -22.21
N LYS A 747 -19.24 -2.32 -23.25
CA LYS A 747 -17.99 -1.54 -23.34
C LYS A 747 -18.20 -0.19 -22.64
N GLY A 748 -17.30 0.21 -21.73
CA GLY A 748 -17.37 1.51 -21.06
C GLY A 748 -18.51 1.64 -20.04
N LEU A 749 -18.98 2.88 -19.86
CA LEU A 749 -20.06 3.24 -18.96
C LEU A 749 -21.43 2.69 -19.43
N CYS A 750 -22.30 2.37 -18.47
CA CYS A 750 -23.70 2.08 -18.75
C CYS A 750 -24.49 3.38 -19.00
N ASP A 751 -25.54 3.28 -19.82
CA ASP A 751 -26.47 4.39 -20.04
C ASP A 751 -27.10 4.83 -18.70
N GLY A 752 -27.09 6.14 -18.42
CA GLY A 752 -27.62 6.69 -17.17
C GLY A 752 -26.62 6.74 -16.00
N ALA A 753 -25.33 6.46 -16.24
CA ALA A 753 -24.29 6.64 -15.25
C ALA A 753 -24.17 8.11 -14.78
N LEU A 754 -24.03 8.31 -13.48
CA LEU A 754 -23.87 9.60 -12.81
C LEU A 754 -22.40 9.81 -12.44
N LEU A 755 -21.83 10.91 -12.92
CA LEU A 755 -20.42 11.26 -12.78
C LEU A 755 -20.25 12.68 -12.22
N GLY A 756 -19.04 13.00 -11.77
CA GLY A 756 -18.66 14.34 -11.36
C GLY A 756 -19.51 14.86 -10.20
N ALA A 757 -19.98 16.10 -10.30
CA ALA A 757 -20.83 16.75 -9.30
C ALA A 757 -22.19 16.05 -9.08
N ARG A 758 -22.63 15.19 -10.01
CA ARG A 758 -23.87 14.41 -9.89
C ARG A 758 -23.67 13.02 -9.28
N SER A 759 -22.45 12.69 -8.86
CA SER A 759 -22.14 11.38 -8.28
C SER A 759 -22.98 11.12 -7.03
N LEU A 760 -23.20 9.83 -6.73
CA LEU A 760 -23.99 9.45 -5.55
C LEU A 760 -23.34 9.95 -4.25
N PRO A 761 -24.15 10.26 -3.21
CA PRO A 761 -23.66 10.73 -1.93
C PRO A 761 -22.55 9.85 -1.34
N GLY A 762 -21.50 10.50 -0.83
CA GLY A 762 -20.31 9.86 -0.28
C GLY A 762 -19.24 9.46 -1.30
N PHE A 763 -19.54 9.47 -2.61
CA PHE A 763 -18.50 9.38 -3.64
C PHE A 763 -17.94 10.78 -3.95
N PRO A 764 -16.62 10.99 -3.79
CA PRO A 764 -16.01 12.29 -3.96
C PRO A 764 -15.84 12.69 -5.42
N SER A 765 -15.84 14.00 -5.68
CA SER A 765 -15.61 14.60 -6.99
C SER A 765 -14.95 15.99 -6.88
N LEU A 766 -13.95 16.23 -7.73
CA LEU A 766 -13.29 17.54 -7.91
C LEU A 766 -14.24 18.56 -8.57
N HIS A 767 -15.19 18.11 -9.40
CA HIS A 767 -16.09 18.98 -10.16
C HIS A 767 -17.13 19.72 -9.31
N THR A 768 -17.22 19.43 -8.01
CA THR A 768 -18.07 20.16 -7.05
C THR A 768 -17.57 21.59 -6.76
N VAL A 769 -16.29 21.87 -7.07
CA VAL A 769 -15.68 23.19 -6.94
C VAL A 769 -14.97 23.58 -8.24
N PRO A 770 -15.18 24.79 -8.80
CA PRO A 770 -14.43 25.29 -9.93
C PRO A 770 -12.93 25.33 -9.64
N HIS A 771 -12.15 24.72 -10.51
CA HIS A 771 -10.71 24.58 -10.35
C HIS A 771 -10.00 24.54 -11.69
N THR A 772 -8.70 24.79 -11.64
CA THR A 772 -7.74 24.49 -12.71
C THR A 772 -6.74 23.48 -12.19
N ALA A 773 -6.09 22.70 -13.06
CA ALA A 773 -5.08 21.74 -12.64
C ALA A 773 -3.84 21.82 -13.52
N THR A 774 -2.67 21.67 -12.90
CA THR A 774 -1.38 21.69 -13.59
C THR A 774 -0.43 20.67 -12.98
N LEU A 775 0.34 20.00 -13.81
CA LEU A 775 1.38 19.08 -13.35
C LEU A 775 2.61 19.88 -12.88
N GLY A 776 3.15 19.54 -11.70
CA GLY A 776 4.36 20.21 -11.21
C GLY A 776 5.00 19.56 -9.98
N PHE A 777 6.24 19.97 -9.68
CA PHE A 777 7.01 19.52 -8.51
C PHE A 777 6.60 20.29 -7.25
N HIS A 778 5.57 19.82 -6.55
CA HIS A 778 5.00 20.52 -5.38
C HIS A 778 5.51 20.00 -4.02
N GLY A 779 6.14 18.82 -3.99
CA GLY A 779 6.62 18.20 -2.76
C GLY A 779 5.48 17.78 -1.82
N VAL A 780 4.45 17.12 -2.37
CA VAL A 780 3.33 16.60 -1.57
C VAL A 780 3.81 15.53 -0.59
N ASN A 781 3.23 15.51 0.61
CA ASN A 781 3.54 14.56 1.66
C ASN A 781 2.31 13.69 1.95
N VAL A 782 2.16 12.64 1.16
CA VAL A 782 1.03 11.70 1.25
C VAL A 782 1.30 10.58 2.25
N PHE A 783 2.57 10.27 2.46
CA PHE A 783 3.04 9.22 3.37
C PHE A 783 3.89 9.84 4.48
N MET A 784 5.15 9.38 4.64
CA MET A 784 6.06 9.83 5.69
C MET A 784 7.09 10.87 5.23
N ALA A 785 7.16 11.16 3.93
CA ALA A 785 8.15 12.05 3.33
C ALA A 785 7.56 12.76 2.10
N GLU A 786 8.10 13.94 1.81
CA GLU A 786 7.75 14.69 0.59
C GLU A 786 8.14 13.91 -0.67
N SER A 787 7.24 13.88 -1.65
CA SER A 787 7.51 13.32 -2.96
C SER A 787 8.52 14.15 -3.72
N LYS A 788 9.36 13.49 -4.52
CA LYS A 788 10.32 14.12 -5.43
C LYS A 788 9.81 14.18 -6.86
N ASN A 789 8.65 13.59 -7.13
CA ASN A 789 8.06 13.49 -8.46
C ASN A 789 7.04 14.60 -8.67
N GLU A 790 6.58 14.76 -9.91
CA GLU A 790 5.49 15.65 -10.24
C GLU A 790 4.15 15.12 -9.72
N SER A 791 3.33 16.03 -9.21
CA SER A 791 1.95 15.78 -8.78
C SER A 791 0.99 16.66 -9.58
N MET A 792 -0.24 16.20 -9.76
CA MET A 792 -1.31 17.04 -10.31
C MET A 792 -1.76 18.03 -9.25
N VAL A 793 -1.36 19.29 -9.41
CA VAL A 793 -1.69 20.38 -8.47
C VAL A 793 -3.01 21.01 -8.89
N VAL A 794 -4.00 20.94 -8.01
CA VAL A 794 -5.34 21.53 -8.22
C VAL A 794 -5.38 22.91 -7.61
N THR A 795 -5.78 23.93 -8.36
CA THR A 795 -5.94 25.31 -7.88
C THR A 795 -7.42 25.67 -7.86
N ILE A 796 -7.96 25.96 -6.67
CA ILE A 796 -9.36 26.33 -6.51
C ILE A 796 -9.57 27.79 -6.94
N SER A 797 -10.63 28.04 -7.70
CA SER A 797 -11.07 29.39 -8.05
C SER A 797 -11.99 29.94 -6.96
N ASN A 798 -11.65 31.10 -6.38
CA ASN A 798 -12.45 31.70 -5.31
C ASN A 798 -13.78 32.26 -5.85
N ARG A 799 -14.88 31.53 -5.60
CA ARG A 799 -16.25 31.93 -5.99
C ARG A 799 -16.84 33.08 -5.15
N PHE A 800 -16.14 33.50 -4.09
CA PHE A 800 -16.59 34.50 -3.14
C PHE A 800 -15.80 35.80 -3.24
N ASP A 801 -14.93 35.92 -4.24
CA ASP A 801 -14.15 37.13 -4.48
C ASP A 801 -15.04 38.37 -4.65
N GLY A 802 -14.67 39.47 -3.99
CA GLY A 802 -15.44 40.72 -3.97
C GLY A 802 -16.69 40.76 -3.07
N LYS A 803 -17.04 39.69 -2.33
CA LYS A 803 -18.15 39.71 -1.36
C LYS A 803 -17.72 40.25 0.00
N THR A 804 -18.60 40.98 0.68
CA THR A 804 -18.31 41.46 2.04
C THR A 804 -18.60 40.39 3.11
N ALA A 805 -17.96 40.53 4.27
CA ALA A 805 -18.17 39.63 5.40
C ALA A 805 -19.64 39.57 5.85
N GLU A 806 -20.37 40.69 5.80
CA GLU A 806 -21.79 40.75 6.19
C GLU A 806 -22.70 40.03 5.20
N GLU A 807 -22.40 40.11 3.89
CA GLU A 807 -23.13 39.38 2.86
C GLU A 807 -22.94 37.88 3.01
N ILE A 808 -21.70 37.45 3.29
CA ILE A 808 -21.38 36.05 3.55
C ILE A 808 -22.05 35.60 4.85
N ALA A 809 -21.96 36.38 5.94
CA ALA A 809 -22.55 36.02 7.22
C ALA A 809 -24.08 35.83 7.10
N LYS A 810 -24.79 36.76 6.45
CA LYS A 810 -26.23 36.66 6.22
C LYS A 810 -26.64 35.44 5.40
N SER A 811 -25.80 35.01 4.47
CA SER A 811 -26.11 33.89 3.57
C SER A 811 -25.67 32.53 4.11
N LYS A 812 -24.66 32.47 4.99
CA LYS A 812 -24.05 31.21 5.46
C LYS A 812 -24.36 30.89 6.91
N VAL A 813 -24.31 31.86 7.82
CA VAL A 813 -24.47 31.57 9.25
C VAL A 813 -25.89 31.10 9.54
N GLY A 814 -26.02 30.01 10.29
CA GLY A 814 -27.31 29.35 10.55
C GLY A 814 -27.80 28.43 9.43
N GLN A 815 -27.03 28.26 8.34
CA GLN A 815 -27.37 27.34 7.25
C GLN A 815 -26.63 26.00 7.38
N ARG A 816 -27.19 24.97 6.73
CA ARG A 816 -26.53 23.68 6.49
C ARG A 816 -25.72 23.78 5.19
N ILE A 817 -24.47 23.34 5.22
CA ILE A 817 -23.53 23.38 4.10
C ILE A 817 -22.76 22.06 4.02
N TYR A 818 -21.93 21.89 2.99
CA TYR A 818 -21.02 20.75 2.85
C TYR A 818 -19.57 21.22 2.90
N ILE A 819 -18.77 20.51 3.71
CA ILE A 819 -17.35 20.80 3.98
C ILE A 819 -16.48 19.58 3.68
N GLY A 820 -15.15 19.75 3.75
CA GLY A 820 -14.21 18.62 3.66
C GLY A 820 -13.91 18.19 2.22
N TRP A 821 -14.05 19.11 1.27
CA TRP A 821 -13.80 18.86 -0.15
C TRP A 821 -12.47 18.10 -0.41
N PRO A 822 -12.46 17.08 -1.29
CA PRO A 822 -13.60 16.59 -2.10
C PRO A 822 -14.50 15.56 -1.38
N PHE A 823 -14.19 15.20 -0.14
CA PHE A 823 -14.94 14.20 0.66
C PHE A 823 -16.05 14.88 1.46
N LEU A 824 -17.09 15.28 0.75
CA LEU A 824 -18.11 16.17 1.29
C LEU A 824 -18.90 15.54 2.45
N ILE A 825 -18.98 16.27 3.55
CA ILE A 825 -19.82 15.97 4.72
C ILE A 825 -20.63 17.20 5.08
N GLU A 826 -21.88 16.98 5.49
CA GLU A 826 -22.75 18.06 5.92
C GLU A 826 -22.31 18.65 7.26
N ALA A 827 -22.44 19.97 7.39
CA ALA A 827 -22.13 20.72 8.59
C ALA A 827 -23.06 21.92 8.75
N PHE A 828 -23.24 22.36 10.00
CA PHE A 828 -24.04 23.54 10.36
C PHE A 828 -23.14 24.72 10.70
N VAL A 829 -23.36 25.88 10.07
CA VAL A 829 -22.50 27.06 10.25
C VAL A 829 -22.89 27.84 11.51
N THR A 830 -21.95 28.02 12.43
CA THR A 830 -22.15 28.76 13.69
C THR A 830 -21.72 30.21 13.59
N SER A 831 -20.60 30.51 12.92
CA SER A 831 -20.11 31.88 12.75
C SER A 831 -19.15 32.00 11.55
N LEU A 832 -18.93 33.23 11.11
CA LEU A 832 -17.92 33.61 10.10
C LEU A 832 -16.80 34.40 10.79
N THR A 833 -15.56 34.23 10.35
CA THR A 833 -14.39 34.93 10.90
C THR A 833 -13.52 35.51 9.78
N ASP A 834 -13.08 36.75 9.94
CA ASP A 834 -12.04 37.40 9.11
C ASP A 834 -10.83 37.82 9.97
N GLU A 835 -9.89 38.59 9.41
CA GLU A 835 -8.68 39.03 10.13
C GLU A 835 -8.98 39.87 11.39
N TYR A 836 -10.09 40.60 11.42
CA TYR A 836 -10.38 41.61 12.45
C TYR A 836 -11.60 41.27 13.32
N PHE A 837 -12.57 40.51 12.80
CA PHE A 837 -13.87 40.30 13.40
C PHE A 837 -14.38 38.86 13.26
N ARG A 838 -15.12 38.43 14.29
CA ARG A 838 -16.05 37.31 14.22
C ARG A 838 -17.48 37.82 14.02
N TYR A 839 -18.22 37.21 13.12
CA TYR A 839 -19.58 37.57 12.73
C TYR A 839 -20.55 36.47 13.15
N GLU A 840 -21.55 36.84 13.95
CA GLU A 840 -22.67 36.00 14.34
C GLU A 840 -23.96 36.58 13.79
N VAL A 841 -24.95 35.74 13.53
CA VAL A 841 -26.27 36.17 13.05
C VAL A 841 -27.29 35.92 14.14
N ARG A 842 -28.08 36.94 14.47
CA ARG A 842 -29.22 36.85 15.39
C ARG A 842 -30.51 37.16 14.67
N GLU A 843 -31.54 36.38 14.97
CA GLU A 843 -32.89 36.62 14.48
C GLU A 843 -33.57 37.64 15.41
N GLY A 844 -33.78 38.85 14.90
CA GLY A 844 -34.58 39.88 15.55
C GLY A 844 -36.08 39.62 15.41
N GLY A 845 -36.89 40.32 16.21
CA GLY A 845 -38.35 40.24 16.09
C GLY A 845 -38.84 40.55 14.67
N ALA A 846 -39.83 39.79 14.19
CA ALA A 846 -40.42 39.86 12.84
C ALA A 846 -39.51 39.36 11.67
N GLY A 847 -38.57 38.44 11.92
CA GLY A 847 -37.77 37.80 10.86
C GLY A 847 -36.64 38.66 10.31
N ARG A 848 -36.25 39.72 11.03
CA ARG A 848 -35.12 40.59 10.67
C ARG A 848 -33.81 39.91 11.06
N ILE A 849 -32.91 39.73 10.10
CA ILE A 849 -31.59 39.12 10.31
C ILE A 849 -30.56 40.22 10.60
N ASP A 850 -30.09 40.31 11.85
CA ASP A 850 -29.05 41.27 12.26
C ASP A 850 -27.69 40.54 12.39
N VAL A 851 -26.65 41.11 11.77
CA VAL A 851 -25.27 40.60 11.85
C VAL A 851 -24.54 41.32 12.97
N VAL A 852 -24.09 40.58 13.99
CA VAL A 852 -23.33 41.08 15.12
C VAL A 852 -21.84 40.87 14.85
N LYS A 853 -21.04 41.93 14.96
CA LYS A 853 -19.59 41.89 14.79
C LYS A 853 -18.89 41.93 16.13
N HIS A 854 -17.98 41.00 16.35
CA HIS A 854 -17.16 40.89 17.55
C HIS A 854 -15.69 41.11 17.16
N PRO A 855 -15.05 42.23 17.56
CA PRO A 855 -13.65 42.47 17.24
C PRO A 855 -12.74 41.46 17.94
N HIS A 856 -11.69 41.03 17.24
CA HIS A 856 -10.68 40.14 17.81
C HIS A 856 -9.78 40.85 18.82
N SER A 857 -9.36 40.11 19.85
CA SER A 857 -8.16 40.42 20.62
C SER A 857 -6.91 40.04 19.81
N ASN A 858 -5.73 40.50 20.23
CA ASN A 858 -4.46 40.10 19.60
C ASN A 858 -4.31 38.56 19.56
N GLU A 859 -4.67 37.86 20.65
CA GLU A 859 -4.66 36.39 20.69
C GLU A 859 -5.66 35.75 19.71
N GLY A 860 -6.79 36.42 19.46
CA GLY A 860 -7.78 36.02 18.47
C GLY A 860 -7.26 36.12 17.03
N GLN A 861 -6.56 37.22 16.70
CA GLN A 861 -5.90 37.38 15.40
C GLN A 861 -4.79 36.33 15.20
N ASP A 862 -3.95 36.10 16.22
CA ASP A 862 -2.93 35.04 16.18
C ASP A 862 -3.53 33.64 16.01
N ARG A 863 -4.74 33.40 16.55
CA ARG A 863 -5.47 32.15 16.34
C ARG A 863 -5.98 32.03 14.91
N PHE A 864 -6.48 33.12 14.31
CA PHE A 864 -6.93 33.16 12.93
C PHE A 864 -5.78 32.85 11.96
N TYR A 865 -4.63 33.52 12.10
CA TYR A 865 -3.44 33.25 11.28
C TYR A 865 -2.95 31.81 11.38
N ARG A 866 -2.81 31.27 12.60
CA ARG A 866 -2.44 29.85 12.80
C ARG A 866 -3.44 28.89 12.16
N THR A 867 -4.72 29.26 12.12
CA THR A 867 -5.78 28.44 11.53
C THR A 867 -5.66 28.43 10.01
N ILE A 868 -5.47 29.60 9.39
CA ILE A 868 -5.22 29.72 7.94
C ILE A 868 -3.98 28.93 7.54
N ASP A 869 -2.86 29.13 8.22
CA ASP A 869 -1.60 28.43 7.93
C ASP A 869 -1.76 26.91 8.02
N ARG A 870 -2.51 26.43 9.03
CA ARG A 870 -2.82 25.01 9.20
C ARG A 870 -3.66 24.46 8.05
N VAL A 871 -4.70 25.20 7.65
CA VAL A 871 -5.60 24.77 6.55
C VAL A 871 -4.86 24.78 5.22
N ASP A 872 -4.13 25.86 4.91
CA ASP A 872 -3.32 25.96 3.69
C ASP A 872 -2.23 24.89 3.63
N ALA A 873 -1.47 24.70 4.71
CA ALA A 873 -0.44 23.65 4.77
C ALA A 873 -1.03 22.25 4.56
N TYR A 874 -2.22 21.96 5.12
CA TYR A 874 -2.91 20.70 4.89
C TYR A 874 -3.27 20.52 3.41
N TYR A 875 -4.02 21.44 2.81
CA TYR A 875 -4.42 21.30 1.40
C TYR A 875 -3.23 21.31 0.44
N SER A 876 -2.27 22.19 0.67
CA SER A 876 -1.07 22.31 -0.17
C SER A 876 -0.20 21.06 -0.09
N LYS A 877 0.19 20.63 1.12
CA LYS A 877 1.15 19.52 1.28
C LYS A 877 0.50 18.16 1.27
N ARG A 878 -0.67 17.96 1.87
CA ARG A 878 -1.32 16.64 1.92
C ARG A 878 -2.14 16.35 0.66
N CYS A 879 -2.85 17.35 0.14
CA CYS A 879 -3.81 17.19 -0.95
C CYS A 879 -3.29 17.66 -2.32
N GLY A 880 -2.14 18.34 -2.38
CA GLY A 880 -1.67 18.94 -3.63
C GLY A 880 -2.64 19.99 -4.18
N THR A 881 -3.31 20.72 -3.29
CA THR A 881 -4.35 21.71 -3.64
C THR A 881 -3.96 23.10 -3.17
N LEU A 882 -4.05 24.09 -4.06
CA LEU A 882 -3.83 25.50 -3.78
C LEU A 882 -5.18 26.20 -3.61
N LEU A 883 -5.40 26.80 -2.44
CA LEU A 883 -6.65 27.50 -2.11
C LEU A 883 -6.64 28.98 -2.51
N GLY A 884 -5.45 29.56 -2.72
CA GLY A 884 -5.26 31.01 -2.82
C GLY A 884 -5.37 31.70 -1.45
N PRO A 885 -5.41 33.04 -1.40
CA PRO A 885 -5.55 33.79 -0.16
C PRO A 885 -6.85 33.44 0.58
N ILE A 886 -6.74 33.07 1.87
CA ILE A 886 -7.89 32.74 2.74
C ILE A 886 -8.28 33.98 3.53
N GLU A 887 -9.29 34.71 3.04
CA GLU A 887 -9.80 35.91 3.70
C GLU A 887 -10.83 35.59 4.79
N PHE A 888 -11.57 34.48 4.61
CA PHE A 888 -12.72 34.11 5.43
C PHE A 888 -12.66 32.65 5.84
N THR A 889 -12.90 32.40 7.13
CA THR A 889 -13.11 31.05 7.67
C THR A 889 -14.50 30.93 8.30
N LEU A 890 -15.13 29.76 8.16
CA LEU A 890 -16.38 29.43 8.83
C LEU A 890 -16.10 28.53 10.02
N GLN A 891 -16.75 28.80 11.15
CA GLN A 891 -16.88 27.82 12.21
C GLN A 891 -18.13 26.99 11.98
N VAL A 892 -17.95 25.67 12.02
CA VAL A 892 -18.99 24.72 11.67
C VAL A 892 -19.06 23.56 12.66
N ARG A 893 -20.27 23.08 12.89
CA ARG A 893 -20.54 21.82 13.59
C ARG A 893 -20.78 20.72 12.58
N VAL A 894 -19.92 19.72 12.58
CA VAL A 894 -19.99 18.59 11.66
C VAL A 894 -21.16 17.68 12.02
N LEU A 895 -21.89 17.19 11.01
CA LEU A 895 -22.91 16.16 11.20
C LEU A 895 -22.26 14.87 11.72
N LYS A 896 -22.66 14.43 12.92
CA LYS A 896 -22.21 13.16 13.51
C LYS A 896 -23.07 11.99 13.05
N GLY A 897 -24.36 12.23 12.82
CA GLY A 897 -25.30 11.23 12.34
C GLY A 897 -26.74 11.66 12.59
N MET A 898 -27.58 10.68 12.93
CA MET A 898 -28.98 10.92 13.30
C MET A 898 -29.15 10.70 14.81
N LYS A 899 -30.09 11.43 15.42
CA LYS A 899 -30.51 11.25 16.80
C LYS A 899 -32.00 10.99 16.87
N LEU A 900 -32.36 9.93 17.57
CA LEU A 900 -33.75 9.60 17.87
C LEU A 900 -34.21 10.47 19.05
N GLN A 901 -35.26 11.24 18.82
CA GLN A 901 -35.87 12.11 19.83
C GLN A 901 -36.82 11.32 20.75
N GLU A 902 -37.21 11.93 21.87
CA GLU A 902 -38.13 11.30 22.85
C GLU A 902 -39.50 10.99 22.26
N ASP A 903 -39.97 11.82 21.32
CA ASP A 903 -41.21 11.64 20.60
C ASP A 903 -41.15 10.54 19.52
N GLY A 904 -39.97 9.95 19.26
CA GLY A 904 -39.75 8.93 18.24
C GLY A 904 -39.31 9.47 16.88
N SER A 905 -39.23 10.80 16.69
CA SER A 905 -38.73 11.40 15.45
C SER A 905 -37.22 11.22 15.30
N LEU A 906 -36.73 11.22 14.06
CA LEU A 906 -35.31 11.09 13.72
C LEU A 906 -34.81 12.42 13.14
N ALA A 907 -33.92 13.11 13.85
CA ALA A 907 -33.36 14.40 13.46
C ALA A 907 -31.84 14.32 13.26
N LYS A 908 -31.26 15.28 12.54
CA LYS A 908 -29.80 15.35 12.37
C LYS A 908 -29.11 15.70 13.70
N ASP A 909 -28.03 14.99 14.01
CA ASP A 909 -27.22 15.20 15.21
C ASP A 909 -25.89 15.84 14.84
N PHE A 910 -25.69 17.07 15.29
CA PHE A 910 -24.46 17.82 15.07
C PHE A 910 -23.57 17.75 16.32
N GLY A 911 -22.26 17.94 16.14
CA GLY A 911 -21.31 17.94 17.26
C GLY A 911 -21.69 18.91 18.40
N PRO A 912 -21.22 18.66 19.63
CA PRO A 912 -21.44 19.55 20.76
C PRO A 912 -20.81 20.93 20.51
N ASP A 913 -21.31 21.95 21.21
CA ASP A 913 -20.96 23.37 20.98
C ASP A 913 -19.47 23.68 21.21
N ASP A 914 -18.72 22.80 21.88
CA ASP A 914 -17.29 22.94 22.15
C ASP A 914 -16.38 22.29 21.09
N GLN A 915 -16.95 21.65 20.06
CA GLN A 915 -16.24 20.91 19.01
C GLN A 915 -16.35 21.56 17.61
N ASP A 916 -16.57 22.88 17.55
CA ASP A 916 -16.58 23.62 16.29
C ASP A 916 -15.25 23.47 15.53
N GLN A 917 -15.35 23.25 14.21
CA GLN A 917 -14.21 23.16 13.31
C GLN A 917 -14.13 24.41 12.42
N ASP A 918 -12.92 24.93 12.22
CA ASP A 918 -12.67 26.01 11.26
C ASP A 918 -12.45 25.44 9.84
N VAL A 919 -13.15 25.99 8.85
CA VAL A 919 -13.00 25.63 7.43
C VAL A 919 -12.84 26.86 6.54
N ALA A 920 -12.06 26.75 5.48
CA ALA A 920 -11.88 27.81 4.50
C ALA A 920 -13.12 27.95 3.60
N LEU A 921 -13.64 29.16 3.45
CA LEU A 921 -14.89 29.43 2.71
C LEU A 921 -14.84 28.92 1.26
N GLN A 922 -13.68 28.99 0.60
CA GLN A 922 -13.51 28.57 -0.80
C GLN A 922 -13.75 27.06 -1.01
N THR A 923 -13.62 26.26 0.05
CA THR A 923 -13.80 24.80 0.01
C THR A 923 -15.23 24.35 0.31
N VAL A 924 -16.14 25.29 0.58
CA VAL A 924 -17.52 25.02 1.00
C VAL A 924 -18.45 24.88 -0.21
N ILE A 925 -19.38 23.94 -0.12
CA ILE A 925 -20.46 23.72 -1.09
C ILE A 925 -21.79 23.97 -0.38
N ASP A 926 -22.69 24.70 -1.03
CA ASP A 926 -23.95 25.15 -0.41
C ASP A 926 -24.99 24.04 -0.32
N SER A 927 -25.11 23.26 -1.39
CA SER A 927 -26.05 22.14 -1.51
C SER A 927 -25.52 21.14 -2.53
N LEU A 928 -25.91 19.87 -2.38
CA LEU A 928 -25.65 18.83 -3.38
C LEU A 928 -26.88 18.61 -4.26
N GLU A 929 -26.69 18.01 -5.44
CA GLU A 929 -27.83 17.59 -6.28
C GLU A 929 -28.61 16.43 -5.66
N MET A 930 -27.95 15.59 -4.85
CA MET A 930 -28.53 14.43 -4.20
C MET A 930 -28.21 14.43 -2.71
N ASP A 931 -29.24 14.33 -1.88
CA ASP A 931 -29.11 14.16 -0.44
C ASP A 931 -28.74 12.72 -0.09
N ASP A 932 -27.94 12.56 0.97
CA ASP A 932 -27.62 11.24 1.52
C ASP A 932 -28.86 10.63 2.21
N PRO A 933 -29.38 9.49 1.73
CA PRO A 933 -30.58 8.87 2.30
C PRO A 933 -30.43 8.48 3.77
N ARG A 934 -29.21 8.25 4.26
CA ARG A 934 -28.93 7.90 5.66
C ARG A 934 -29.26 9.03 6.63
N TYR A 935 -29.17 10.27 6.18
CA TYR A 935 -29.35 11.45 7.01
C TYR A 935 -30.70 12.14 6.78
N LYS A 936 -31.65 11.42 6.16
CA LYS A 936 -33.01 11.93 5.96
C LYS A 936 -33.76 11.97 7.30
N GLU A 937 -34.18 13.17 7.69
CA GLU A 937 -35.00 13.39 8.89
C GLU A 937 -36.37 12.73 8.71
N LYS A 938 -36.90 12.12 9.78
CA LYS A 938 -38.18 11.40 9.77
C LYS A 938 -39.08 11.89 10.90
N PRO A 939 -40.39 12.10 10.64
CA PRO A 939 -41.36 12.38 11.70
C PRO A 939 -41.50 11.17 12.65
N PRO A 940 -42.12 11.35 13.82
CA PRO A 940 -42.30 10.25 14.76
C PRO A 940 -43.25 9.19 14.16
N PRO A 941 -42.83 7.91 14.07
CA PRO A 941 -43.70 6.85 13.56
C PRO A 941 -44.80 6.49 14.58
N PRO A 942 -45.93 5.93 14.11
CA PRO A 942 -46.90 5.24 14.97
C PRO A 942 -46.21 4.16 15.82
N VAL A 943 -46.72 3.92 17.03
CA VAL A 943 -46.10 2.98 17.98
C VAL A 943 -46.13 1.55 17.45
N GLU A 944 -47.17 1.19 16.70
CA GLU A 944 -47.34 -0.13 16.10
C GLU A 944 -46.33 -0.39 14.98
N GLU A 945 -45.96 0.66 14.22
CA GLU A 945 -44.91 0.59 13.20
C GLU A 945 -43.52 0.59 13.85
N GLU A 946 -43.34 1.40 14.91
CA GLU A 946 -42.07 1.48 15.63
C GLU A 946 -41.74 0.18 16.37
N PHE A 947 -42.74 -0.45 16.98
CA PHE A 947 -42.64 -1.66 17.79
C PHE A 947 -43.66 -2.70 17.33
N PRO A 948 -43.43 -3.41 16.21
CA PRO A 948 -44.36 -4.42 15.71
C PRO A 948 -44.65 -5.54 16.73
N LEU A 949 -45.81 -6.19 16.62
CA LEU A 949 -46.16 -7.33 17.48
C LEU A 949 -45.09 -8.42 17.34
N ASN A 950 -44.77 -9.06 18.46
CA ASN A 950 -43.75 -10.10 18.58
C ASN A 950 -42.31 -9.61 18.31
N SER A 951 -42.08 -8.29 18.20
CA SER A 951 -40.73 -7.76 18.07
C SER A 951 -39.95 -7.87 19.39
N HIS A 952 -38.66 -8.21 19.29
CA HIS A 952 -37.75 -8.30 20.42
C HIS A 952 -37.34 -6.90 20.89
N VAL A 953 -37.40 -6.68 22.20
CA VAL A 953 -37.11 -5.40 22.83
C VAL A 953 -36.42 -5.61 24.18
N PHE A 954 -35.70 -4.59 24.65
CA PHE A 954 -35.16 -4.50 26.00
C PHE A 954 -35.92 -3.46 26.82
N PHE A 955 -36.16 -3.79 28.08
CA PHE A 955 -36.82 -2.87 29.00
C PHE A 955 -35.82 -1.95 29.68
N LEU A 956 -36.07 -0.64 29.64
CA LEU A 956 -35.23 0.39 30.26
C LEU A 956 -35.78 0.88 31.61
N GLY A 957 -36.82 0.25 32.15
CA GLY A 957 -37.37 0.63 33.45
C GLY A 957 -36.50 0.16 34.63
N TYR A 958 -36.45 0.98 35.69
CA TYR A 958 -35.55 0.82 36.85
C TYR A 958 -35.55 -0.59 37.47
N GLN A 959 -36.71 -1.23 37.64
CA GLN A 959 -36.80 -2.50 38.37
C GLN A 959 -36.23 -3.71 37.63
N LYS A 960 -36.14 -3.64 36.30
CA LYS A 960 -35.76 -4.77 35.41
C LYS A 960 -34.95 -4.30 34.20
N TYR A 961 -34.10 -3.29 34.40
CA TYR A 961 -33.29 -2.69 33.35
C TYR A 961 -32.47 -3.72 32.58
N GLY A 962 -32.50 -3.65 31.24
CA GLY A 962 -31.78 -4.56 30.35
C GLY A 962 -32.40 -5.96 30.23
N SER A 963 -33.59 -6.20 30.77
CA SER A 963 -34.28 -7.47 30.57
C SER A 963 -34.85 -7.55 29.16
N GLU A 964 -34.66 -8.70 28.51
CA GLU A 964 -35.24 -9.01 27.22
C GLU A 964 -36.75 -9.20 27.32
N GLY A 965 -37.46 -8.85 26.26
CA GLY A 965 -38.89 -9.06 26.15
C GLY A 965 -39.41 -8.97 24.73
N GLU A 966 -40.72 -9.17 24.62
CA GLU A 966 -41.43 -9.24 23.36
C GLU A 966 -42.66 -8.32 23.40
N VAL A 967 -42.93 -7.61 22.31
CA VAL A 967 -44.12 -6.76 22.19
C VAL A 967 -45.37 -7.62 22.02
N THR A 968 -46.37 -7.42 22.88
CA THR A 968 -47.61 -8.21 22.92
C THR A 968 -48.88 -7.41 22.60
N GLY A 969 -48.79 -6.08 22.54
CA GLY A 969 -49.95 -5.22 22.31
C GLY A 969 -49.64 -3.74 22.52
N TYR A 970 -50.67 -2.91 22.40
CA TYR A 970 -50.58 -1.44 22.39
C TYR A 970 -51.75 -0.83 23.16
N ASP A 971 -51.53 0.38 23.70
CA ASP A 971 -52.59 1.24 24.25
C ASP A 971 -52.22 2.70 23.99
N GLU A 972 -52.99 3.41 23.16
CA GLU A 972 -52.68 4.75 22.66
C GLU A 972 -51.23 4.89 22.14
N ASN A 973 -50.35 5.54 22.90
CA ASN A 973 -48.93 5.76 22.57
C ASN A 973 -47.97 4.83 23.36
N ASN A 974 -48.49 3.82 24.04
CA ASN A 974 -47.72 2.94 24.93
C ASN A 974 -47.74 1.48 24.46
N VAL A 975 -46.69 0.75 24.83
CA VAL A 975 -46.44 -0.65 24.41
C VAL A 975 -46.74 -1.61 25.56
N HIS A 976 -47.27 -2.79 25.27
CA HIS A 976 -47.36 -3.90 26.22
C HIS A 976 -46.25 -4.91 25.92
N ILE A 977 -45.43 -5.25 26.91
CA ILE A 977 -44.28 -6.13 26.72
C ILE A 977 -44.33 -7.34 27.66
N ARG A 978 -43.89 -8.49 27.17
CA ARG A 978 -43.66 -9.70 27.97
C ARG A 978 -42.16 -9.87 28.16
N LEU A 979 -41.69 -9.69 29.40
CA LEU A 979 -40.28 -9.78 29.79
C LEU A 979 -39.89 -11.19 30.20
N LEU A 980 -38.66 -11.58 29.93
CA LEU A 980 -38.01 -12.77 30.46
C LEU A 980 -37.07 -12.38 31.60
N VAL A 981 -37.50 -12.59 32.84
CA VAL A 981 -36.71 -12.21 34.02
C VAL A 981 -35.91 -13.40 34.54
N ASN A 982 -34.58 -13.28 34.54
CA ASN A 982 -33.67 -14.30 35.10
C ASN A 982 -33.42 -14.03 36.60
N ALA A 983 -33.66 -15.03 37.45
CA ALA A 983 -33.45 -14.94 38.89
C ALA A 983 -31.96 -14.82 39.28
N ALA A 984 -31.03 -15.32 38.45
CA ALA A 984 -29.59 -15.25 38.70
C ALA A 984 -29.00 -13.83 38.53
N GLN A 985 -29.73 -12.90 37.90
CA GLN A 985 -29.17 -11.60 37.50
C GLN A 985 -28.75 -10.72 38.67
N THR A 986 -29.57 -10.61 39.72
CA THR A 986 -29.26 -9.78 40.91
C THR A 986 -28.12 -10.38 41.76
N PRO A 987 -28.08 -11.70 42.02
CA PRO A 987 -26.91 -12.35 42.63
C PRO A 987 -25.61 -12.09 41.86
N LEU A 988 -25.63 -12.27 40.53
CA LEU A 988 -24.47 -12.06 39.66
C LEU A 988 -23.94 -10.62 39.72
N GLU A 989 -24.82 -9.62 39.65
CA GLU A 989 -24.43 -8.20 39.74
C GLU A 989 -23.73 -7.88 41.07
N THR A 990 -24.19 -8.48 42.16
CA THR A 990 -23.60 -8.29 43.49
C THR A 990 -22.24 -8.98 43.58
N ALA A 991 -22.15 -10.23 43.10
CA ALA A 991 -20.93 -11.04 43.17
C ALA A 991 -19.79 -10.45 42.33
N THR A 992 -20.07 -10.09 41.07
CA THR A 992 -19.08 -9.53 40.14
C THR A 992 -18.54 -8.17 40.58
N ARG A 993 -19.39 -7.25 41.05
CA ARG A 993 -18.95 -5.99 41.66
C ARG A 993 -18.15 -6.20 42.95
N SER A 994 -18.50 -7.20 43.75
CA SER A 994 -17.74 -7.53 44.96
C SER A 994 -16.32 -7.96 44.62
N LEU A 995 -16.15 -8.80 43.59
CA LEU A 995 -14.84 -9.24 43.10
C LEU A 995 -14.00 -8.08 42.54
N ALA A 996 -14.59 -7.18 41.75
CA ALA A 996 -13.88 -6.01 41.25
C ALA A 996 -13.39 -5.09 42.40
N ARG A 997 -14.23 -4.86 43.41
CA ARG A 997 -13.85 -4.10 44.61
C ARG A 997 -12.80 -4.82 45.46
N GLU A 998 -12.80 -6.15 45.46
CA GLU A 998 -11.76 -6.95 46.13
C GLU A 998 -10.42 -6.77 45.44
N ALA A 999 -10.38 -6.87 44.10
CA ALA A 999 -9.20 -6.61 43.30
C ALA A 999 -8.61 -5.22 43.58
N GLU A 1000 -9.43 -4.17 43.57
CA GLU A 1000 -8.97 -2.80 43.88
C GLU A 1000 -8.43 -2.66 45.31
N ARG A 1001 -8.95 -3.42 46.28
CA ARG A 1001 -8.48 -3.38 47.68
C ARG A 1001 -7.17 -4.11 47.88
N GLU A 1002 -6.95 -5.23 47.17
CA GLU A 1002 -5.74 -6.02 47.24
C GLU A 1002 -4.58 -5.38 46.47
N GLU A 1003 -4.88 -4.73 45.34
CA GLU A 1003 -3.90 -4.03 44.51
C GLU A 1003 -3.66 -2.60 44.98
N ARG A 1004 -3.22 -2.41 46.22
CA ARG A 1004 -2.83 -1.07 46.71
C ARG A 1004 -1.53 -0.62 46.06
N TYR A 1005 -1.57 0.56 45.45
CA TYR A 1005 -0.41 1.20 44.84
C TYR A 1005 0.19 2.24 45.78
N SER A 1006 1.52 2.25 45.83
CA SER A 1006 2.30 3.25 46.55
C SER A 1006 3.14 4.08 45.57
N PRO A 1007 3.31 5.39 45.82
CA PRO A 1007 4.11 6.24 44.95
C PRO A 1007 5.57 5.81 44.94
N SER A 1008 6.28 6.06 43.83
CA SER A 1008 7.65 5.57 43.62
C SER A 1008 8.62 5.93 44.77
N TRP A 1009 8.46 7.10 45.39
CA TRP A 1009 9.32 7.51 46.51
C TRP A 1009 9.09 6.66 47.77
N ALA A 1010 7.88 6.19 48.01
CA ALA A 1010 7.55 5.34 49.16
C ALA A 1010 8.12 3.93 48.95
N VAL A 1011 8.02 3.40 47.74
CA VAL A 1011 8.58 2.10 47.34
C VAL A 1011 10.11 2.15 47.37
N ALA A 1012 10.72 3.24 46.90
CA ALA A 1012 12.16 3.48 47.01
C ALA A 1012 12.62 3.46 48.47
N LYS A 1013 11.87 4.11 49.38
CA LYS A 1013 12.15 4.08 50.82
C LYS A 1013 11.99 2.68 51.43
N GLN A 1014 10.97 1.92 51.02
CA GLN A 1014 10.71 0.56 51.50
C GLN A 1014 11.81 -0.42 51.07
N THR A 1015 12.30 -0.30 49.84
CA THR A 1015 13.31 -1.19 49.24
C THR A 1015 14.75 -0.73 49.51
N GLY A 1016 14.93 0.49 50.02
CA GLY A 1016 16.26 1.04 50.32
C GLY A 1016 17.10 1.39 49.09
N ILE A 1017 16.47 1.55 47.93
CA ILE A 1017 17.11 2.02 46.68
C ILE A 1017 16.72 3.47 46.39
N SER A 1018 17.56 4.22 45.68
CA SER A 1018 17.24 5.59 45.27
C SER A 1018 16.10 5.59 44.24
N SER A 1019 15.32 6.68 44.23
CA SER A 1019 14.21 6.84 43.27
C SER A 1019 14.68 6.72 41.80
N MET A 1020 15.92 7.10 41.50
CA MET A 1020 16.50 7.00 40.16
C MET A 1020 16.90 5.56 39.82
N ALA A 1021 17.52 4.82 40.74
CA ALA A 1021 17.83 3.41 40.54
C ALA A 1021 16.55 2.57 40.40
N LEU A 1022 15.54 2.81 41.26
CA LEU A 1022 14.20 2.22 41.13
C LEU A 1022 13.61 2.47 39.74
N SER A 1023 13.70 3.71 39.26
CA SER A 1023 13.22 4.10 37.94
C SER A 1023 13.88 3.30 36.81
N LYS A 1024 15.20 3.05 36.90
CA LYS A 1024 15.97 2.28 35.91
C LYS A 1024 15.65 0.78 36.01
N VAL A 1025 15.66 0.20 37.21
CA VAL A 1025 15.36 -1.22 37.46
C VAL A 1025 13.95 -1.59 36.97
N ALA A 1026 12.95 -0.73 37.23
CA ALA A 1026 11.58 -0.96 36.78
C ALA A 1026 11.38 -0.73 35.27
N SER A 1027 12.35 -0.17 34.55
CA SER A 1027 12.25 0.14 33.11
C SER A 1027 12.84 -0.95 32.21
N ASN A 1028 12.82 -0.73 30.90
CA ASN A 1028 13.55 -1.54 29.92
C ASN A 1028 15.03 -1.14 29.91
N LEU A 1029 15.82 -1.73 30.82
CA LEU A 1029 17.22 -1.39 31.05
C LEU A 1029 18.14 -2.22 30.15
N HIS A 1030 18.80 -1.54 29.20
CA HIS A 1030 19.73 -2.18 28.28
C HIS A 1030 21.18 -2.01 28.71
N VAL A 1031 21.93 -3.11 28.70
CA VAL A 1031 23.37 -3.17 29.01
C VAL A 1031 24.10 -3.81 27.82
N ILE A 1032 25.19 -3.19 27.36
CA ILE A 1032 25.98 -3.64 26.22
C ILE A 1032 27.22 -4.38 26.72
N SER A 1033 27.49 -5.58 26.16
CA SER A 1033 28.70 -6.33 26.49
C SER A 1033 29.86 -5.98 25.57
N LYS A 1034 30.99 -5.55 26.17
CA LYS A 1034 32.21 -5.16 25.43
C LYS A 1034 32.92 -6.32 24.73
N LYS A 1035 32.81 -7.55 25.24
CA LYS A 1035 33.47 -8.74 24.66
C LYS A 1035 32.71 -9.36 23.49
N GLY A 1036 31.38 -9.18 23.42
CA GLY A 1036 30.52 -9.90 22.48
C GLY A 1036 29.62 -9.05 21.59
N ASP A 1037 29.66 -7.72 21.69
CA ASP A 1037 28.73 -6.77 21.04
C ASP A 1037 27.25 -7.15 21.26
N GLN A 1038 26.97 -7.85 22.37
CA GLN A 1038 25.65 -8.38 22.71
C GLN A 1038 24.93 -7.41 23.63
N ARG A 1039 23.66 -7.11 23.31
CA ARG A 1039 22.79 -6.24 24.11
C ARG A 1039 21.87 -7.08 25.00
N PHE A 1040 22.02 -6.92 26.31
CA PHE A 1040 21.15 -7.53 27.31
C PHE A 1040 20.05 -6.56 27.72
N ASN A 1041 18.81 -7.05 27.89
CA ASN A 1041 17.78 -6.34 28.64
C ASN A 1041 17.68 -6.98 30.02
N VAL A 1042 18.06 -6.22 31.05
CA VAL A 1042 18.19 -6.68 32.44
C VAL A 1042 17.27 -5.93 33.40
N GLY A 1043 16.33 -5.15 32.88
CA GLY A 1043 15.34 -4.47 33.70
C GLY A 1043 14.10 -5.34 33.94
N LEU A 1044 13.39 -5.09 35.05
CA LEU A 1044 12.14 -5.76 35.40
C LEU A 1044 10.98 -5.39 34.47
N CYS A 1045 11.15 -4.37 33.61
CA CYS A 1045 10.19 -4.02 32.57
C CYS A 1045 8.75 -3.79 33.08
N LEU A 1046 8.61 -3.22 34.28
CA LEU A 1046 7.33 -2.89 34.90
C LEU A 1046 6.75 -1.58 34.37
N LYS A 1047 7.55 -0.71 33.74
CA LYS A 1047 7.09 0.56 33.15
C LYS A 1047 7.73 0.89 31.80
N PHE A 1048 6.97 1.56 30.92
CA PHE A 1048 7.40 1.93 29.57
C PHE A 1048 6.97 3.35 29.20
N ASP A 1049 7.70 4.35 29.68
CA ASP A 1049 7.32 5.77 29.51
C ASP A 1049 7.28 6.18 28.02
N GLY A 1050 8.33 5.88 27.25
CA GLY A 1050 8.38 6.19 25.82
C GLY A 1050 7.39 5.39 24.95
N LYS A 1051 6.78 4.33 25.49
CA LYS A 1051 5.73 3.55 24.80
C LYS A 1051 4.33 3.82 25.36
N LYS A 1052 4.19 4.68 26.38
CA LYS A 1052 2.93 4.88 27.13
C LYS A 1052 2.26 3.56 27.54
N ARG A 1053 3.03 2.66 28.17
CA ARG A 1053 2.50 1.37 28.69
C ARG A 1053 2.91 1.11 30.14
N LYS A 1054 2.09 0.32 30.84
CA LYS A 1054 2.27 -0.16 32.21
C LYS A 1054 2.10 -1.69 32.28
N VAL A 1055 2.39 -2.27 33.44
CA VAL A 1055 2.17 -3.71 33.70
C VAL A 1055 1.03 -3.87 34.69
N LEU A 1056 -0.02 -4.60 34.28
CA LEU A 1056 -1.24 -4.78 35.06
C LEU A 1056 -0.94 -5.48 36.40
N GLY A 1057 -1.50 -5.00 37.50
CA GLY A 1057 -1.23 -5.52 38.86
C GLY A 1057 0.14 -5.17 39.45
N TYR A 1058 1.06 -4.55 38.69
CA TYR A 1058 2.41 -4.19 39.15
C TYR A 1058 2.66 -2.69 39.17
N SER A 1059 2.23 -1.95 38.14
CA SER A 1059 2.52 -0.52 38.04
C SER A 1059 1.35 0.28 37.45
N ARG A 1060 1.29 1.56 37.83
CA ARG A 1060 0.40 2.55 37.19
C ARG A 1060 1.03 3.93 37.19
N LYS A 1061 0.48 4.86 36.41
CA LYS A 1061 0.92 6.24 36.34
C LYS A 1061 -0.24 7.16 36.72
N SER A 1062 -0.05 7.97 37.75
CA SER A 1062 -0.98 9.03 38.17
C SER A 1062 -0.43 10.41 37.78
N GLU A 1063 -1.18 11.47 38.03
CA GLU A 1063 -0.71 12.86 37.85
C GLU A 1063 0.57 13.16 38.64
N THR A 1064 0.77 12.44 39.74
CA THR A 1064 1.93 12.62 40.64
C THR A 1064 3.14 11.76 40.26
N GLY A 1065 3.02 10.89 39.26
CA GLY A 1065 4.12 10.07 38.74
C GLY A 1065 3.82 8.57 38.70
N TRP A 1066 4.87 7.75 38.76
CA TRP A 1066 4.76 6.28 38.74
C TRP A 1066 4.47 5.74 40.14
N GLU A 1067 3.56 4.77 40.20
CA GLU A 1067 3.17 4.06 41.42
C GLU A 1067 3.33 2.55 41.19
N TYR A 1068 3.68 1.82 42.25
CA TYR A 1068 3.91 0.37 42.20
C TYR A 1068 3.09 -0.35 43.28
N SER A 1069 2.61 -1.54 42.95
CA SER A 1069 1.86 -2.39 43.89
C SER A 1069 2.79 -3.07 44.90
N GLY A 1070 2.22 -3.72 45.91
CA GLY A 1070 2.98 -4.60 46.83
C GLY A 1070 3.74 -5.70 46.09
N LYS A 1071 3.08 -6.37 45.12
CA LYS A 1071 3.70 -7.40 44.26
C LYS A 1071 4.94 -6.89 43.53
N ALA A 1072 4.89 -5.65 43.03
CA ALA A 1072 6.03 -5.02 42.37
C ALA A 1072 7.16 -4.67 43.36
N ALA A 1073 6.83 -4.14 44.54
CA ALA A 1073 7.82 -3.85 45.58
C ALA A 1073 8.54 -5.13 46.05
N ASP A 1074 7.82 -6.23 46.22
CA ASP A 1074 8.38 -7.53 46.57
C ASP A 1074 9.29 -8.08 45.47
N LEU A 1075 8.88 -7.98 44.20
CA LEU A 1075 9.69 -8.39 43.06
C LEU A 1075 11.00 -7.58 42.96
N ILE A 1076 10.93 -6.26 43.16
CA ILE A 1076 12.10 -5.38 43.20
C ILE A 1076 13.03 -5.78 44.34
N SER A 1077 12.48 -6.07 45.53
CA SER A 1077 13.26 -6.51 46.69
C SER A 1077 13.98 -7.84 46.43
N ARG A 1078 13.32 -8.80 45.78
CA ARG A 1078 13.92 -10.08 45.39
C ARG A 1078 15.01 -9.91 44.34
N PHE A 1079 14.81 -9.04 43.34
CA PHE A 1079 15.84 -8.68 42.36
C PHE A 1079 17.08 -8.07 43.04
N GLN A 1080 16.88 -7.16 43.99
CA GLN A 1080 17.95 -6.54 44.75
C GLN A 1080 18.69 -7.54 45.64
N ALA A 1081 17.97 -8.45 46.31
CA ALA A 1081 18.58 -9.49 47.14
C ALA A 1081 19.40 -10.49 46.31
N ARG A 1082 18.96 -10.80 45.09
CA ARG A 1082 19.67 -11.72 44.18
C ARG A 1082 20.87 -11.07 43.50
N PHE A 1083 20.76 -9.79 43.12
CA PHE A 1083 21.79 -9.06 42.35
C PHE A 1083 22.23 -7.76 43.04
N PRO A 1084 22.75 -7.83 44.28
CA PRO A 1084 23.08 -6.63 45.06
C PRO A 1084 24.21 -5.80 44.43
N GLU A 1085 25.19 -6.44 43.81
CA GLU A 1085 26.30 -5.76 43.12
C GLU A 1085 25.82 -4.93 41.92
N PHE A 1086 24.86 -5.47 41.15
CA PHE A 1086 24.27 -4.77 40.02
C PHE A 1086 23.51 -3.53 40.47
N VAL A 1087 22.68 -3.67 41.51
CA VAL A 1087 21.92 -2.54 42.08
C VAL A 1087 22.88 -1.49 42.67
N ALA A 1088 23.93 -1.91 43.39
CA ALA A 1088 24.93 -0.98 43.90
C ALA A 1088 25.68 -0.23 42.77
N GLY A 1089 25.96 -0.90 41.64
CA GLY A 1089 26.51 -0.27 40.45
C GLY A 1089 25.55 0.74 39.82
N LEU A 1090 24.25 0.43 39.76
CA LEU A 1090 23.21 1.35 39.33
C LEU A 1090 23.11 2.58 40.25
N GLU A 1091 23.22 2.40 41.58
CA GLU A 1091 23.20 3.52 42.54
C GLU A 1091 24.36 4.49 42.32
N ARG A 1092 25.57 3.97 42.06
CA ARG A 1092 26.76 4.79 41.76
C ARG A 1092 26.62 5.54 40.43
N ARG A 1093 25.90 4.98 39.46
CA ARG A 1093 25.80 5.50 38.07
C ARG A 1093 24.34 5.74 37.65
N ASN A 1094 23.52 6.27 38.55
CA ASN A 1094 22.09 6.41 38.32
C ASN A 1094 21.71 7.48 37.26
N ARG A 1095 22.65 8.34 36.84
CA ARG A 1095 22.45 9.40 35.83
C ARG A 1095 22.88 9.01 34.40
N ASN A 1096 23.42 7.81 34.19
CA ASN A 1096 23.88 7.40 32.87
C ASN A 1096 22.73 6.99 31.95
N ASP A 1097 22.85 7.32 30.66
CA ASP A 1097 21.92 6.89 29.61
C ASP A 1097 22.34 5.57 28.95
N PHE A 1098 23.63 5.22 29.02
CA PHE A 1098 24.19 3.98 28.50
C PHE A 1098 24.98 3.26 29.59
N TYR A 1099 24.84 1.94 29.60
CA TYR A 1099 25.51 1.05 30.55
C TYR A 1099 26.24 -0.05 29.81
N GLU A 1100 27.47 -0.30 30.25
CA GLU A 1100 28.28 -1.43 29.82
C GLU A 1100 28.27 -2.52 30.90
N ASP A 1101 28.43 -3.78 30.52
CA ASP A 1101 28.47 -4.88 31.48
C ASP A 1101 29.63 -4.74 32.49
N THR A 1102 30.75 -4.16 32.04
CA THR A 1102 31.91 -3.81 32.87
C THR A 1102 31.68 -2.67 33.87
N ASP A 1103 30.54 -1.96 33.77
CA ASP A 1103 30.17 -0.93 34.74
C ASP A 1103 29.68 -1.52 36.06
N PHE A 1104 29.23 -2.78 36.04
CA PHE A 1104 28.66 -3.49 37.18
C PHE A 1104 29.57 -4.60 37.70
N TYR A 1105 30.28 -5.29 36.80
CA TYR A 1105 31.07 -6.48 37.11
C TYR A 1105 32.45 -6.45 36.43
N PRO A 1106 33.46 -7.18 36.96
CA PRO A 1106 34.75 -7.31 36.29
C PRO A 1106 34.66 -7.94 34.88
N PRO A 1107 35.50 -7.53 33.90
CA PRO A 1107 35.45 -8.00 32.51
C PRO A 1107 35.57 -9.52 32.29
N GLU A 1108 36.08 -10.24 33.29
CA GLU A 1108 36.23 -11.70 33.26
C GLU A 1108 34.89 -12.41 33.45
N VAL A 1109 33.98 -11.85 34.26
CA VAL A 1109 32.72 -12.48 34.67
C VAL A 1109 31.47 -11.71 34.20
N ALA A 1110 31.65 -10.50 33.65
CA ALA A 1110 30.54 -9.59 33.33
C ALA A 1110 29.49 -10.21 32.38
N ALA A 1111 29.91 -10.86 31.29
CA ALA A 1111 28.99 -11.48 30.34
C ALA A 1111 28.19 -12.65 30.95
N GLU A 1112 28.85 -13.46 31.79
CA GLU A 1112 28.20 -14.57 32.51
C GLU A 1112 27.16 -14.06 33.52
N ARG A 1113 27.50 -13.00 34.27
CA ARG A 1113 26.55 -12.35 35.21
C ARG A 1113 25.36 -11.72 34.49
N MET A 1114 25.55 -11.10 33.32
CA MET A 1114 24.45 -10.59 32.50
C MET A 1114 23.52 -11.72 32.01
N ALA A 1115 24.10 -12.87 31.64
CA ALA A 1115 23.32 -14.04 31.28
C ALA A 1115 22.53 -14.61 32.47
N GLU A 1116 23.13 -14.66 33.67
CA GLU A 1116 22.45 -15.08 34.92
C GLU A 1116 21.24 -14.19 35.23
N ILE A 1117 21.37 -12.86 35.11
CA ILE A 1117 20.24 -11.94 35.31
C ILE A 1117 19.13 -12.23 34.30
N LYS A 1118 19.49 -12.41 33.02
CA LYS A 1118 18.51 -12.72 31.96
C LYS A 1118 17.79 -14.05 32.21
N GLU A 1119 18.50 -15.06 32.70
CA GLU A 1119 17.93 -16.37 33.04
C GLU A 1119 17.00 -16.27 34.26
N TRP A 1120 17.39 -15.52 35.30
CA TRP A 1120 16.53 -15.27 36.45
C TRP A 1120 15.25 -14.50 36.06
N LEU A 1121 15.36 -13.46 35.22
CA LEU A 1121 14.20 -12.74 34.70
C LEU A 1121 13.25 -13.64 33.89
N LYS A 1122 13.80 -14.67 33.21
CA LYS A 1122 13.00 -15.68 32.51
C LYS A 1122 12.33 -16.63 33.52
N ALA A 1123 13.06 -17.11 34.53
CA ALA A 1123 12.52 -17.99 35.56
C ALA A 1123 11.41 -17.34 36.40
N GLU A 1124 11.52 -16.04 36.65
CA GLU A 1124 10.52 -15.23 37.36
C GLU A 1124 9.31 -14.83 36.50
N GLY A 1125 9.24 -15.25 35.23
CA GLY A 1125 8.10 -14.97 34.35
C GLY A 1125 7.95 -13.49 33.95
N ILE A 1126 9.01 -12.67 34.05
CA ILE A 1126 8.93 -11.22 33.79
C ILE A 1126 8.51 -10.91 32.35
N ARG A 1127 8.82 -11.81 31.42
CA ARG A 1127 8.46 -11.65 30.01
C ARG A 1127 6.95 -11.80 29.78
N ASP A 1128 6.31 -12.63 30.58
CA ASP A 1128 4.91 -13.04 30.48
C ASP A 1128 3.96 -12.09 31.23
N LEU A 1129 4.52 -11.08 31.90
CA LEU A 1129 3.74 -10.02 32.53
C LEU A 1129 2.93 -9.22 31.50
N GLU A 1130 1.67 -8.99 31.83
CA GLU A 1130 0.66 -8.35 30.98
C GLU A 1130 0.90 -6.84 30.85
N LYS A 1131 1.06 -6.35 29.60
CA LYS A 1131 1.46 -4.98 29.29
C LYS A 1131 0.35 -4.21 28.59
N VAL A 1132 -0.27 -3.27 29.29
CA VAL A 1132 -1.42 -2.50 28.82
C VAL A 1132 -1.09 -1.01 28.61
N SER A 1133 -1.98 -0.25 27.96
CA SER A 1133 -1.87 1.20 27.85
C SER A 1133 -1.91 1.87 29.23
N LEU A 1134 -1.40 3.11 29.33
CA LEU A 1134 -1.47 3.87 30.60
C LEU A 1134 -2.92 4.10 31.04
N ASP A 1135 -3.81 4.29 30.08
CA ASP A 1135 -5.21 4.67 30.30
C ASP A 1135 -6.12 3.45 30.57
N THR A 1136 -5.64 2.22 30.35
CA THR A 1136 -6.41 0.99 30.57
C THR A 1136 -6.65 0.75 32.07
N ARG A 1137 -7.90 0.49 32.47
CA ARG A 1137 -8.28 -0.05 33.78
C ARG A 1137 -8.78 -1.48 33.55
N ALA A 1138 -8.13 -2.49 34.12
CA ALA A 1138 -8.53 -3.88 33.92
C ALA A 1138 -8.24 -4.77 35.13
N LEU A 1139 -8.99 -5.86 35.26
CA LEU A 1139 -8.77 -6.91 36.24
C LEU A 1139 -7.63 -7.82 35.78
N THR A 1140 -6.80 -8.28 36.71
CA THR A 1140 -5.75 -9.26 36.42
C THR A 1140 -6.33 -10.61 36.02
N LYS A 1141 -5.57 -11.39 35.23
CA LYS A 1141 -5.92 -12.77 34.80
C LYS A 1141 -6.50 -13.65 35.93
N GLU A 1142 -5.93 -13.55 37.13
CA GLU A 1142 -6.46 -14.26 38.31
C GLU A 1142 -7.91 -13.87 38.65
N TYR A 1143 -8.21 -12.57 38.63
CA TYR A 1143 -9.55 -12.06 38.91
C TYR A 1143 -10.53 -12.28 37.76
N VAL A 1144 -10.07 -12.24 36.50
CA VAL A 1144 -10.89 -12.58 35.32
C VAL A 1144 -11.38 -14.02 35.42
N ARG A 1145 -10.48 -14.97 35.70
CA ARG A 1145 -10.84 -16.38 35.94
C ARG A 1145 -11.79 -16.56 37.13
N ARG A 1146 -11.56 -15.85 38.24
CA ARG A 1146 -12.49 -15.88 39.40
C ARG A 1146 -13.88 -15.36 39.03
N VAL A 1147 -13.97 -14.35 38.15
CA VAL A 1147 -15.24 -13.86 37.63
C VAL A 1147 -15.94 -14.96 36.81
N GLU A 1148 -15.23 -15.62 35.89
CA GLU A 1148 -15.76 -16.74 35.09
C GLU A 1148 -16.29 -17.87 36.00
N GLU A 1149 -15.45 -18.37 36.93
CA GLU A 1149 -15.83 -19.45 37.86
C GLU A 1149 -17.05 -19.08 38.73
N THR A 1150 -17.12 -17.82 39.20
CA THR A 1150 -18.24 -17.33 40.00
C THR A 1150 -19.52 -17.23 39.19
N VAL A 1151 -19.42 -16.78 37.93
CA VAL A 1151 -20.56 -16.69 37.01
C VAL A 1151 -21.11 -18.09 36.73
N ASP A 1152 -20.24 -19.03 36.36
CA ASP A 1152 -20.61 -20.42 36.08
C ASP A 1152 -21.30 -21.07 37.27
N GLN A 1153 -20.70 -20.97 38.47
CA GLN A 1153 -21.29 -21.52 39.68
C GLN A 1153 -22.67 -20.93 39.96
N THR A 1154 -22.82 -19.59 39.86
CA THR A 1154 -24.10 -18.93 40.11
C THR A 1154 -25.16 -19.33 39.08
N LEU A 1155 -24.79 -19.50 37.80
CA LEU A 1155 -25.71 -19.95 36.75
C LEU A 1155 -26.18 -21.39 36.97
N VAL A 1156 -25.30 -22.27 37.49
CA VAL A 1156 -25.66 -23.64 37.89
C VAL A 1156 -26.60 -23.64 39.09
N GLU A 1157 -26.32 -22.84 40.12
CA GLU A 1157 -27.11 -22.77 41.36
C GLU A 1157 -28.55 -22.26 41.14
N PHE A 1158 -28.71 -21.22 40.32
CA PHE A 1158 -30.00 -20.56 40.09
C PHE A 1158 -30.75 -21.07 38.85
N GLY A 1159 -30.14 -21.99 38.09
CA GLY A 1159 -30.69 -22.61 36.90
C GLY A 1159 -30.59 -21.72 35.65
N ALA A 1160 -29.74 -22.12 34.70
CA ALA A 1160 -29.35 -21.31 33.55
C ALA A 1160 -30.47 -20.94 32.54
N THR A 1161 -31.69 -21.50 32.59
CA THR A 1161 -32.47 -21.63 31.33
C THR A 1161 -33.98 -21.34 31.33
N LYS A 1162 -34.63 -20.87 32.41
CA LYS A 1162 -36.05 -20.45 32.29
C LYS A 1162 -36.32 -19.13 33.01
N GLY A 1163 -36.06 -18.03 32.30
CA GLY A 1163 -36.58 -16.73 32.70
C GLY A 1163 -38.09 -16.81 32.93
N ARG A 1164 -38.58 -16.25 34.04
CA ARG A 1164 -40.02 -16.24 34.32
C ARG A 1164 -40.66 -15.16 33.45
N PRO A 1165 -41.69 -15.49 32.64
CA PRO A 1165 -42.37 -14.49 31.84
C PRO A 1165 -43.14 -13.53 32.76
N MET A 1166 -42.94 -12.23 32.55
CA MET A 1166 -43.64 -11.16 33.27
C MET A 1166 -44.24 -10.19 32.27
N VAL A 1167 -45.55 -9.96 32.31
CA VAL A 1167 -46.21 -8.99 31.42
C VAL A 1167 -46.25 -7.62 32.08
N VAL A 1168 -45.75 -6.61 31.38
CA VAL A 1168 -45.82 -5.20 31.76
C VAL A 1168 -46.68 -4.48 30.72
N LYS A 1169 -47.77 -3.87 31.16
CA LYS A 1169 -48.68 -3.11 30.30
C LYS A 1169 -48.38 -1.61 30.39
N ASN A 1170 -48.82 -0.88 29.37
CA ASN A 1170 -48.79 0.58 29.30
C ASN A 1170 -47.37 1.18 29.48
N VAL A 1171 -46.38 0.59 28.82
CA VAL A 1171 -44.98 1.03 28.88
C VAL A 1171 -44.73 2.17 27.89
N PRO A 1172 -44.23 3.34 28.34
CA PRO A 1172 -43.89 4.44 27.44
C PRO A 1172 -42.80 4.06 26.43
N ARG A 1173 -42.86 4.63 25.21
CA ARG A 1173 -41.86 4.39 24.14
C ARG A 1173 -40.41 4.65 24.56
N GLN A 1174 -40.17 5.60 25.47
CA GLN A 1174 -38.83 5.90 25.98
C GLN A 1174 -38.28 4.82 26.93
N SER A 1175 -39.15 3.99 27.50
CA SER A 1175 -38.78 2.90 28.42
C SER A 1175 -38.60 1.55 27.72
N VAL A 1176 -38.74 1.52 26.40
CA VAL A 1176 -38.53 0.34 25.54
C VAL A 1176 -37.39 0.65 24.56
N LEU A 1177 -36.47 -0.30 24.41
CA LEU A 1177 -35.35 -0.20 23.48
C LEU A 1177 -35.44 -1.36 22.48
N LYS A 1178 -35.60 -1.08 21.19
CA LYS A 1178 -35.31 -2.10 20.17
C LYS A 1178 -33.83 -2.02 19.77
N PRO A 1179 -33.20 -3.10 19.28
CA PRO A 1179 -31.77 -3.11 18.94
C PRO A 1179 -31.31 -1.92 18.09
N ALA A 1180 -32.09 -1.52 17.08
CA ALA A 1180 -31.80 -0.38 16.22
C ALA A 1180 -31.75 0.99 16.94
N HIS A 1181 -32.37 1.13 18.12
CA HIS A 1181 -32.33 2.37 18.92
C HIS A 1181 -31.04 2.53 19.74
N SER A 1182 -30.29 1.45 19.96
CA SER A 1182 -29.15 1.41 20.89
C SER A 1182 -28.10 2.49 20.62
N LYS A 1183 -27.73 2.69 19.34
CA LYS A 1183 -26.75 3.71 18.92
C LYS A 1183 -27.15 5.13 19.31
N HIS A 1184 -28.45 5.42 19.36
CA HIS A 1184 -28.98 6.75 19.64
C HIS A 1184 -29.21 6.98 21.14
N ARG A 1185 -29.53 5.92 21.91
CA ARG A 1185 -29.94 6.04 23.32
C ARG A 1185 -28.84 5.69 24.33
N LEU A 1186 -27.85 4.88 23.95
CA LEU A 1186 -26.88 4.31 24.89
C LEU A 1186 -25.47 4.91 24.80
N SER A 1187 -25.21 5.81 23.85
CA SER A 1187 -23.86 6.35 23.56
C SER A 1187 -23.22 7.16 24.70
N GLY A 1188 -24.00 7.60 25.70
CA GLY A 1188 -23.53 8.37 26.86
C GLY A 1188 -23.35 7.57 28.15
N GLN A 1189 -23.40 6.23 28.11
CA GLN A 1189 -23.26 5.40 29.30
C GLN A 1189 -21.81 5.35 29.82
N VAL A 1190 -21.67 5.27 31.14
CA VAL A 1190 -20.38 5.07 31.82
C VAL A 1190 -20.37 3.68 32.43
N PHE A 1191 -19.25 2.96 32.25
CA PHE A 1191 -19.05 1.61 32.75
C PHE A 1191 -17.93 1.59 33.80
N ASP A 1192 -18.01 0.66 34.75
CA ASP A 1192 -16.95 0.38 35.72
C ASP A 1192 -16.64 -1.12 35.80
N LEU A 1193 -15.50 -1.49 36.39
CA LEU A 1193 -15.08 -2.89 36.51
C LEU A 1193 -16.06 -3.69 37.37
N GLY A 1194 -16.42 -4.89 36.91
CA GLY A 1194 -17.40 -5.76 37.55
C GLY A 1194 -18.85 -5.41 37.23
N ASP A 1195 -19.12 -4.38 36.41
CA ASP A 1195 -20.47 -4.11 35.95
C ASP A 1195 -21.00 -5.24 35.05
N ARG A 1196 -22.28 -5.56 35.23
CA ARG A 1196 -23.01 -6.50 34.38
C ARG A 1196 -23.60 -5.77 33.19
N VAL A 1197 -23.34 -6.29 32.00
CA VAL A 1197 -23.76 -5.72 30.72
C VAL A 1197 -24.55 -6.73 29.90
N VAL A 1198 -25.34 -6.22 28.96
CA VAL A 1198 -26.09 -7.02 27.99
C VAL A 1198 -25.81 -6.48 26.60
N HIS A 1199 -25.55 -7.38 25.66
CA HIS A 1199 -25.40 -7.03 24.26
C HIS A 1199 -26.79 -6.81 23.64
N VAL A 1200 -27.04 -5.59 23.17
CA VAL A 1200 -28.38 -5.18 22.70
C VAL A 1200 -28.49 -5.03 21.20
N LEU A 1201 -27.37 -5.12 20.47
CA LEU A 1201 -27.37 -5.06 19.01
C LEU A 1201 -27.76 -6.42 18.44
N ASP A 1202 -28.56 -6.39 17.38
CA ASP A 1202 -28.92 -7.57 16.57
C ASP A 1202 -27.95 -7.77 15.38
N VAL A 1203 -26.79 -7.10 15.45
CA VAL A 1203 -25.73 -7.07 14.44
C VAL A 1203 -24.36 -7.16 15.11
N GLY A 1204 -23.39 -7.79 14.44
CA GLY A 1204 -22.00 -7.85 14.89
C GLY A 1204 -21.56 -9.23 15.40
N THR A 1205 -20.55 -9.23 16.26
CA THR A 1205 -19.85 -10.45 16.69
C THR A 1205 -20.53 -11.17 17.86
N ALA A 1206 -21.09 -10.42 18.82
CA ALA A 1206 -21.73 -10.96 20.00
C ALA A 1206 -23.22 -11.25 19.76
N PRO A 1207 -23.79 -12.34 20.31
CA PRO A 1207 -25.21 -12.64 20.15
C PRO A 1207 -26.11 -11.60 20.83
N LEU A 1208 -27.25 -11.29 20.21
CA LEU A 1208 -28.29 -10.46 20.81
C LEU A 1208 -28.74 -11.04 22.16
N GLY A 1209 -28.80 -10.20 23.19
CA GLY A 1209 -29.21 -10.59 24.55
C GLY A 1209 -28.09 -11.26 25.36
N ALA A 1210 -26.93 -11.54 24.77
CA ALA A 1210 -25.80 -12.13 25.48
C ALA A 1210 -25.38 -11.22 26.64
N LYS A 1211 -25.31 -11.78 27.85
CA LYS A 1211 -24.92 -11.06 29.06
C LYS A 1211 -23.46 -11.33 29.36
N GLY A 1212 -22.80 -10.37 30.01
CA GLY A 1212 -21.40 -10.47 30.37
C GLY A 1212 -21.01 -9.51 31.48
N THR A 1213 -19.76 -9.60 31.91
CA THR A 1213 -19.16 -8.79 32.97
C THR A 1213 -18.01 -7.97 32.40
N VAL A 1214 -17.97 -6.68 32.71
CA VAL A 1214 -16.87 -5.79 32.33
C VAL A 1214 -15.64 -6.12 33.17
N VAL A 1215 -14.55 -6.54 32.52
CA VAL A 1215 -13.28 -6.88 33.16
C VAL A 1215 -12.12 -5.97 32.75
N GLY A 1216 -12.33 -5.11 31.76
CA GLY A 1216 -11.35 -4.15 31.27
C GLY A 1216 -12.03 -2.97 30.60
N ILE A 1217 -11.39 -1.79 30.67
CA ILE A 1217 -11.87 -0.54 30.11
C ILE A 1217 -10.66 0.22 29.54
N GLU A 1218 -10.73 0.60 28.26
CA GLU A 1218 -9.73 1.43 27.59
C GLU A 1218 -10.42 2.48 26.71
N GLY A 1219 -10.40 3.75 27.14
CA GLY A 1219 -11.14 4.82 26.46
C GLY A 1219 -12.64 4.53 26.46
N SER A 1220 -13.22 4.37 25.27
CA SER A 1220 -14.63 3.99 25.06
C SER A 1220 -14.84 2.48 24.87
N PHE A 1221 -13.79 1.67 24.92
CA PHE A 1221 -13.86 0.22 24.73
C PHE A 1221 -13.91 -0.52 26.08
N CYS A 1222 -14.63 -1.63 26.12
CA CYS A 1222 -14.74 -2.49 27.28
C CYS A 1222 -14.39 -3.93 26.91
N ASP A 1223 -13.53 -4.57 27.71
CA ASP A 1223 -13.33 -6.02 27.68
C ASP A 1223 -14.45 -6.66 28.49
N ILE A 1224 -15.18 -7.59 27.86
CA ILE A 1224 -16.35 -8.24 28.46
C ILE A 1224 -16.13 -9.74 28.44
N VAL A 1225 -16.23 -10.37 29.61
CA VAL A 1225 -16.36 -11.84 29.72
C VAL A 1225 -17.84 -12.17 29.62
N PHE A 1226 -18.24 -12.85 28.55
CA PHE A 1226 -19.62 -13.24 28.33
C PHE A 1226 -19.96 -14.54 29.06
N ASP A 1227 -21.21 -14.66 29.49
CA ASP A 1227 -21.72 -15.84 30.21
C ASP A 1227 -21.78 -17.10 29.32
N VAL A 1228 -21.72 -16.92 28.00
CA VAL A 1228 -21.80 -17.99 27.02
C VAL A 1228 -20.71 -17.81 25.97
N PRO A 1229 -20.05 -18.90 25.54
CA PRO A 1229 -19.09 -18.84 24.45
C PRO A 1229 -19.81 -18.58 23.12
N PHE A 1230 -19.18 -17.80 22.25
CA PHE A 1230 -19.65 -17.52 20.89
C PHE A 1230 -18.44 -17.35 19.96
N MET A 1231 -18.65 -17.57 18.66
CA MET A 1231 -17.58 -17.65 17.67
C MET A 1231 -16.75 -16.36 17.54
N GLY A 1232 -17.37 -15.19 17.72
CA GLY A 1232 -16.67 -13.90 17.66
C GLY A 1232 -15.94 -13.51 18.96
N GLY A 1233 -16.01 -14.35 20.00
CA GLY A 1233 -15.32 -14.14 21.27
C GLY A 1233 -13.87 -14.62 21.20
N ASN A 1234 -13.01 -14.05 22.05
CA ASN A 1234 -11.64 -14.51 22.24
C ASN A 1234 -11.36 -14.72 23.74
N THR A 1235 -10.21 -15.31 24.07
CA THR A 1235 -9.79 -15.59 25.45
C THR A 1235 -9.15 -14.38 26.15
N LEU A 1236 -9.27 -13.17 25.60
CA LEU A 1236 -8.61 -11.95 26.08
C LEU A 1236 -7.09 -12.16 26.29
N GLU A 1237 -6.40 -12.78 25.33
CA GLU A 1237 -4.98 -13.19 25.46
C GLU A 1237 -4.75 -14.23 26.58
N ASP A 1238 -5.63 -15.22 26.66
CA ASP A 1238 -5.68 -16.27 27.69
C ASP A 1238 -5.90 -15.75 29.12
N ARG A 1239 -6.57 -14.60 29.29
CA ARG A 1239 -6.87 -14.00 30.60
C ARG A 1239 -8.04 -14.65 31.33
#